data_AF-A0A935PJQ9-F1
#
_entry.id   AF-A0A935PJQ9-F1
#
_cell.length_a   1.000
_cell.length_b   1.000
_cell.length_c   1.000
_cell.angle_alpha   90.00
_cell.angle_beta   90.00
_cell.angle_gamma   90.00
#
_symmetry.space_group_name_H-M   'P 1'
#
loop_
_entity.id
_entity.type
_entity.pdbx_description
1 polymer ?
#
loop_
_entity_poly.entity_id
_entity_poly.type
_entity_poly.pdbx_seq_one_letter_code
_entity_poly.pdbx_strand_id
1 'polypeptide(L)'
;MPESAHLLTSTTDPLSQGIVAVTLILLFLLLTMEKAHRVLVALGAVSLLWGITYLTPYHLISFEGAARALDLNVLLLLASMMAVVGVLKSTGVFGWAVARLVERAGNSPARIMILIAWFTAIASAFLDNVTTVIFVTPIALGMAAQLGVAPMAIVMPMIMAANIGGTATLIGDPPNIMIGSGAGLSFGDFLMHLTAPVLVMMVALQLVASRWFRRDLAFTSPRSIGDPAAAASDATIVEPTLLRGMGWICAFILVGFLTHGMTGMPAAVPATIGAAAALILQDRLYMRKHPPTGEERVHGILGIIEHEIEWPTLVFFAFLFIVVGAAVETGLIATLAGSLADTIGAGRTAFALGPEGTLLFAALLILWAAAGLSALIDNIPFVAVSIPILHGLIPTLPAGADVIWWALALGACLGGNATPIGASANVTTLDLAARRQVRISFRGVLPVRRADDRHHARGCIGLAGLHGLLRLPRRALCVARRRPPVGHHREGPPCMSINPRVANRQLHRRGAFLVALPFLVVVVTGILLQTKKQFAWIQPPEQRTANEVPGIPFAAILEAAAKHPQTGITAWSDIDRLDVRPAKGIIKVIGKNRWELQLDLATAEVLQVAYRRSDLIESLHDGSWFHPNAKLFLFLPAGVIVLGLWLTGVYLWWVPIGARRRKRAVA
;
A
#
# COMPACT_ATOMS: atom_id res chain seq x y z
N MET A 1 -35.77 -25.06 -30.91
CA MET A 1 -36.48 -23.79 -30.62
C MET A 1 -35.68 -22.66 -31.25
N PRO A 2 -36.36 -21.64 -31.80
CA PRO A 2 -36.00 -21.06 -33.10
C PRO A 2 -34.88 -20.03 -33.07
N GLU A 3 -34.31 -19.89 -34.26
CA GLU A 3 -33.15 -19.17 -34.73
C GLU A 3 -33.39 -17.65 -34.84
N SER A 4 -33.83 -16.99 -33.76
CA SER A 4 -34.12 -15.54 -33.78
C SER A 4 -33.94 -14.85 -32.42
N ALA A 5 -32.80 -15.06 -31.76
CA ALA A 5 -32.29 -14.10 -30.78
C ALA A 5 -31.09 -13.42 -31.42
N HIS A 6 -31.33 -12.29 -32.10
CA HIS A 6 -30.27 -11.33 -32.33
C HIS A 6 -29.74 -10.96 -30.94
N LEU A 7 -28.64 -11.60 -30.52
CA LEU A 7 -27.79 -11.09 -29.46
C LEU A 7 -27.52 -9.65 -29.86
N LEU A 8 -28.01 -8.69 -29.07
CA LEU A 8 -27.71 -7.27 -29.26
C LEU A 8 -26.19 -7.14 -29.10
N THR A 9 -25.47 -7.28 -30.21
CA THR A 9 -24.01 -7.18 -30.22
C THR A 9 -23.65 -5.75 -29.91
N SER A 10 -22.88 -5.54 -28.86
CA SER A 10 -22.61 -4.21 -28.34
C SER A 10 -21.91 -3.34 -29.37
N THR A 11 -22.32 -2.08 -29.46
CA THR A 11 -21.81 -1.12 -30.44
C THR A 11 -20.43 -0.63 -30.03
N THR A 12 -19.45 -0.78 -30.93
CA THR A 12 -18.05 -0.42 -30.66
C THR A 12 -17.64 0.92 -31.27
N ASP A 13 -18.59 1.68 -31.79
CA ASP A 13 -18.33 2.97 -32.44
C ASP A 13 -17.83 4.03 -31.43
N PRO A 14 -17.14 5.10 -31.90
CA PRO A 14 -16.58 6.13 -31.02
C PRO A 14 -17.62 6.86 -30.16
N LEU A 15 -18.88 6.94 -30.62
CA LEU A 15 -19.94 7.61 -29.88
C LEU A 15 -20.40 6.72 -28.72
N SER A 16 -20.60 5.42 -28.94
CA SER A 16 -20.86 4.44 -27.89
C SER A 16 -19.75 4.42 -26.83
N GLN A 17 -18.48 4.40 -27.25
CA GLN A 17 -17.34 4.52 -26.32
C GLN A 17 -17.37 5.85 -25.55
N GLY A 18 -17.68 6.95 -26.23
CA GLY A 18 -17.80 8.28 -25.63
C GLY A 18 -18.89 8.36 -24.56
N ILE A 19 -20.06 7.77 -24.80
CA ILE A 19 -21.17 7.72 -23.83
C ILE A 19 -20.73 6.97 -22.57
N VAL A 20 -20.11 5.79 -22.73
CA VAL A 20 -19.65 5.00 -21.59
C VAL A 20 -18.53 5.72 -20.83
N ALA A 21 -17.59 6.36 -21.54
CA ALA A 21 -16.52 7.15 -20.93
C ALA A 21 -17.08 8.32 -20.10
N VAL A 22 -18.04 9.08 -20.64
CA VAL A 22 -18.71 10.17 -19.93
C VAL A 22 -19.46 9.63 -18.71
N THR A 23 -20.13 8.49 -18.83
CA THR A 23 -20.84 7.84 -17.72
C THR A 23 -19.89 7.44 -16.59
N LEU A 24 -18.73 6.85 -16.92
CA LEU A 24 -17.68 6.51 -15.95
C LEU A 24 -17.08 7.75 -15.26
N ILE A 25 -16.78 8.81 -16.03
CA ILE A 25 -16.27 10.07 -15.48
C ILE A 25 -17.30 10.68 -14.52
N LEU A 26 -18.57 10.70 -14.90
CA LEU A 26 -19.65 11.22 -14.07
C LEU A 26 -19.82 10.38 -12.80
N LEU A 27 -19.78 9.05 -12.92
CA LEU A 27 -19.81 8.13 -11.78
C LEU A 27 -18.67 8.44 -10.80
N PHE A 28 -17.42 8.54 -11.28
CA PHE A 28 -16.30 8.88 -10.40
C PHE A 28 -16.45 10.26 -9.77
N LEU A 29 -16.83 11.27 -10.54
CA LEU A 29 -17.04 12.63 -10.02
C LEU A 29 -18.10 12.64 -8.91
N LEU A 30 -19.23 11.98 -9.10
CA LEU A 30 -20.30 11.90 -8.10
C LEU A 30 -19.87 11.13 -6.85
N LEU A 31 -19.07 10.06 -7.00
CA LEU A 31 -18.48 9.34 -5.87
C LEU A 31 -17.52 10.23 -5.07
N THR A 32 -16.66 11.01 -5.73
CA THR A 32 -15.73 11.94 -5.04
C THR A 32 -16.44 13.09 -4.33
N MET A 33 -17.62 13.51 -4.82
CA MET A 33 -18.39 14.58 -4.20
C MET A 33 -19.06 14.14 -2.90
N GLU A 34 -19.23 12.83 -2.67
CA GLU A 34 -19.89 12.23 -1.50
C GLU A 34 -21.29 12.80 -1.17
N LYS A 35 -21.93 13.51 -2.10
CA LYS A 35 -23.25 14.12 -1.91
C LYS A 35 -24.39 13.10 -2.02
N ALA A 36 -24.14 11.99 -2.70
CA ALA A 36 -25.10 10.93 -2.94
C ALA A 36 -24.53 9.60 -2.43
N HIS A 37 -25.42 8.71 -2.02
CA HIS A 37 -25.04 7.38 -1.57
C HIS A 37 -24.45 6.57 -2.75
N ARG A 38 -23.32 5.89 -2.53
CA ARG A 38 -22.56 5.18 -3.58
C ARG A 38 -23.40 4.21 -4.42
N VAL A 39 -24.35 3.52 -3.78
CA VAL A 39 -25.28 2.59 -4.46
C VAL A 39 -26.17 3.33 -5.46
N LEU A 40 -26.70 4.50 -5.09
CA LEU A 40 -27.57 5.28 -5.96
C LEU A 40 -26.81 5.78 -7.19
N VAL A 41 -25.54 6.17 -7.01
CA VAL A 41 -24.68 6.61 -8.13
C VAL A 41 -24.43 5.46 -9.10
N ALA A 42 -24.05 4.27 -8.60
CA ALA A 42 -23.80 3.11 -9.46
C ALA A 42 -25.08 2.59 -10.14
N LEU A 43 -26.19 2.50 -9.39
CA LEU A 43 -27.50 2.12 -9.93
C LEU A 43 -27.99 3.11 -10.98
N GLY A 44 -27.77 4.42 -10.76
CA GLY A 44 -28.10 5.46 -11.72
C GLY A 44 -27.29 5.33 -13.02
N ALA A 45 -26.01 5.01 -12.92
CA ALA A 45 -25.16 4.74 -14.07
C ALA A 45 -25.63 3.50 -14.86
N VAL A 46 -25.95 2.39 -14.19
CA VAL A 46 -26.50 1.20 -14.85
C VAL A 46 -27.86 1.49 -15.51
N SER A 47 -28.74 2.19 -14.79
CA SER A 47 -30.04 2.62 -15.33
C SER A 47 -29.89 3.48 -16.59
N LEU A 48 -28.91 4.38 -16.61
CA LEU A 48 -28.60 5.20 -17.78
C LEU A 48 -28.09 4.34 -18.94
N LEU A 49 -27.13 3.44 -18.69
CA LEU A 49 -26.57 2.56 -19.72
C LEU A 49 -27.62 1.63 -20.33
N TRP A 50 -28.49 1.04 -19.52
CA TRP A 50 -29.60 0.22 -20.02
C TRP A 50 -30.68 1.04 -20.70
N GLY A 51 -30.99 2.24 -20.19
CA GLY A 51 -31.90 3.16 -20.86
C GLY A 51 -31.41 3.49 -22.27
N ILE A 52 -30.12 3.75 -22.44
CA ILE A 52 -29.53 3.97 -23.76
C ILE A 52 -29.55 2.69 -24.60
N THR A 53 -29.13 1.55 -24.03
CA THR A 53 -29.08 0.26 -24.74
C THR A 53 -30.43 -0.19 -25.30
N TYR A 54 -31.51 -0.02 -24.54
CA TYR A 54 -32.82 -0.57 -24.90
C TYR A 54 -33.78 0.46 -25.51
N LEU A 55 -33.54 1.77 -25.35
CA LEU A 55 -34.39 2.84 -25.90
C LEU A 55 -33.78 3.57 -27.09
N THR A 56 -32.52 3.31 -27.43
CA THR A 56 -31.79 3.98 -28.52
C THR A 56 -31.07 2.93 -29.38
N PRO A 57 -30.57 3.27 -30.58
CA PRO A 57 -29.83 2.31 -31.41
C PRO A 57 -28.42 1.98 -30.88
N TYR A 58 -27.97 2.64 -29.80
CA TYR A 58 -26.65 2.42 -29.21
C TYR A 58 -26.72 1.28 -28.19
N HIS A 59 -26.21 0.10 -28.56
CA HIS A 59 -26.24 -1.08 -27.71
C HIS A 59 -24.99 -1.11 -26.83
N LEU A 60 -25.04 -0.52 -25.63
CA LEU A 60 -23.84 -0.37 -24.78
C LEU A 60 -23.55 -1.63 -23.96
N ILE A 61 -24.57 -2.17 -23.29
CA ILE A 61 -24.50 -3.43 -22.55
C ILE A 61 -25.87 -4.09 -22.42
N SER A 62 -25.98 -5.33 -22.87
CA SER A 62 -27.20 -6.14 -22.72
C SER A 62 -27.39 -6.64 -21.28
N PHE A 63 -28.59 -7.10 -20.94
CA PHE A 63 -28.88 -7.74 -19.66
C PHE A 63 -28.01 -9.01 -19.45
N GLU A 64 -27.82 -9.81 -20.49
CA GLU A 64 -26.95 -10.99 -20.48
C GLU A 64 -25.47 -10.60 -20.39
N GLY A 65 -25.07 -9.51 -21.06
CA GLY A 65 -23.73 -8.91 -20.92
C GLY A 65 -23.47 -8.46 -19.48
N ALA A 66 -24.45 -7.79 -18.87
CA ALA A 66 -24.40 -7.36 -17.48
C ALA A 66 -24.26 -8.54 -16.51
N ALA A 67 -25.01 -9.63 -16.72
CA ALA A 67 -24.89 -10.83 -15.90
C ALA A 67 -23.50 -11.49 -16.03
N ARG A 68 -22.90 -11.50 -17.23
CA ARG A 68 -21.53 -12.00 -17.45
C ARG A 68 -20.46 -11.09 -16.85
N ALA A 69 -20.73 -9.79 -16.72
CA ALA A 69 -19.81 -8.84 -16.12
C ALA A 69 -19.69 -8.99 -14.60
N LEU A 70 -20.66 -9.64 -13.93
CA LEU A 70 -20.63 -9.85 -12.48
C LEU A 70 -19.56 -10.87 -12.08
N ASP A 71 -18.62 -10.44 -11.23
CA ASP A 71 -17.64 -11.33 -10.61
C ASP A 71 -18.23 -11.97 -9.34
N LEU A 72 -18.80 -13.17 -9.49
CA LEU A 72 -19.35 -13.94 -8.37
C LEU A 72 -18.29 -14.39 -7.37
N ASN A 73 -17.03 -14.56 -7.80
CA ASN A 73 -15.94 -14.92 -6.88
C ASN A 73 -15.69 -13.76 -5.91
N VAL A 74 -15.64 -12.52 -6.39
CA VAL A 74 -15.50 -11.32 -5.53
C VAL A 74 -16.73 -11.17 -4.61
N LEU A 75 -17.94 -11.21 -5.17
CA LEU A 75 -19.17 -10.96 -4.42
C LEU A 75 -19.41 -12.00 -3.31
N LEU A 76 -19.27 -13.30 -3.63
CA LEU A 76 -19.45 -14.37 -2.65
C LEU A 76 -18.32 -14.40 -1.61
N LEU A 77 -17.08 -14.12 -2.01
CA LEU A 77 -15.95 -14.07 -1.07
C LEU A 77 -16.17 -12.97 -0.03
N LEU A 78 -16.54 -11.76 -0.47
CA LEU A 78 -16.82 -10.63 0.43
C LEU A 78 -17.99 -10.93 1.36
N ALA A 79 -19.13 -11.37 0.83
CA ALA A 79 -20.31 -11.70 1.63
C ALA A 79 -19.99 -12.78 2.68
N SER A 80 -19.23 -13.80 2.29
CA SER A 80 -18.84 -14.90 3.18
C SER A 80 -17.89 -14.43 4.28
N MET A 81 -16.89 -13.60 3.95
CA MET A 81 -15.95 -13.09 4.95
C MET A 81 -16.62 -12.11 5.91
N MET A 82 -17.49 -11.21 5.42
CA MET A 82 -18.30 -10.33 6.28
C MET A 82 -19.16 -11.14 7.25
N ALA A 83 -19.80 -12.22 6.79
CA ALA A 83 -20.57 -13.12 7.66
C ALA A 83 -19.69 -13.81 8.72
N VAL A 84 -18.53 -14.36 8.33
CA VAL A 84 -17.58 -15.01 9.27
C VAL A 84 -17.10 -14.01 10.33
N VAL A 85 -16.77 -12.79 9.94
CA VAL A 85 -16.35 -11.74 10.87
C VAL A 85 -17.50 -11.29 11.77
N GLY A 86 -18.73 -11.20 11.25
CA GLY A 86 -19.94 -10.92 12.02
C GLY A 86 -20.18 -11.97 13.12
N VAL A 87 -20.03 -13.26 12.79
CA VAL A 87 -20.08 -14.35 13.79
C VAL A 87 -18.96 -14.19 14.81
N LEU A 88 -17.72 -13.94 14.36
CA LEU A 88 -16.56 -13.81 15.23
C LEU A 88 -16.72 -12.63 16.20
N LYS A 89 -17.29 -11.51 15.75
CA LYS A 89 -17.62 -10.33 16.56
C LYS A 89 -18.53 -10.68 17.72
N SER A 90 -19.56 -11.49 17.48
CA SER A 90 -20.53 -11.89 18.52
C SER A 90 -19.88 -12.61 19.71
N THR A 91 -18.67 -13.17 19.54
CA THR A 91 -17.92 -13.83 20.62
C THR A 91 -17.30 -12.87 21.64
N GLY A 92 -17.21 -11.57 21.33
CA GLY A 92 -16.51 -10.57 22.15
C GLY A 92 -14.98 -10.57 22.00
N VAL A 93 -14.41 -11.37 21.08
CA VAL A 93 -12.96 -11.52 20.92
C VAL A 93 -12.22 -10.20 20.65
N PHE A 94 -12.81 -9.28 19.89
CA PHE A 94 -12.17 -8.00 19.58
C PHE A 94 -12.07 -7.09 20.80
N GLY A 95 -13.13 -7.02 21.62
CA GLY A 95 -13.11 -6.26 22.88
C GLY A 95 -12.07 -6.82 23.85
N TRP A 96 -12.06 -8.14 24.01
CA TRP A 96 -11.06 -8.85 24.82
C TRP A 96 -9.62 -8.63 24.33
N ALA A 97 -9.39 -8.76 23.02
CA ALA A 97 -8.06 -8.61 22.43
C ALA A 97 -7.50 -7.20 22.70
N VAL A 98 -8.35 -6.18 22.56
CA VAL A 98 -7.91 -4.81 22.78
C VAL A 98 -7.70 -4.50 24.26
N ALA A 99 -8.54 -5.02 25.17
CA ALA A 99 -8.27 -4.90 26.61
C ALA A 99 -6.88 -5.44 26.98
N ARG A 100 -6.50 -6.60 26.41
CA ARG A 100 -5.17 -7.17 26.60
C ARG A 100 -4.04 -6.30 26.02
N LEU A 101 -4.30 -5.57 24.93
CA LEU A 101 -3.35 -4.61 24.38
C LEU A 101 -3.17 -3.41 25.30
N VAL A 102 -4.25 -2.91 25.93
CA VAL A 102 -4.19 -1.83 26.94
C VAL A 102 -3.29 -2.24 28.09
N GLU A 103 -3.56 -3.41 28.69
CA GLU A 103 -2.79 -3.94 29.83
C GLU A 103 -1.29 -4.03 29.51
N ARG A 104 -0.96 -4.52 28.31
CA ARG A 104 0.44 -4.63 27.86
C ARG A 104 1.09 -3.28 27.58
N ALA A 105 0.32 -2.31 27.07
CA ALA A 105 0.83 -0.98 26.77
C ALA A 105 1.10 -0.16 28.03
N GLY A 106 0.34 -0.40 29.10
CA GLY A 106 0.31 0.42 30.31
C GLY A 106 -0.02 1.89 30.00
N ASN A 107 0.44 2.80 30.85
CA ASN A 107 0.15 4.24 30.74
C ASN A 107 1.03 5.01 29.73
N SER A 108 1.56 4.34 28.70
CA SER A 108 2.42 5.00 27.69
C SER A 108 1.68 5.22 26.38
N PRO A 109 1.34 6.49 26.01
CA PRO A 109 0.65 6.78 24.76
C PRO A 109 1.38 6.29 23.51
N ALA A 110 2.72 6.35 23.51
CA ALA A 110 3.52 5.87 22.40
C ALA A 110 3.42 4.35 22.21
N ARG A 111 3.44 3.58 23.32
CA ARG A 111 3.23 2.12 23.25
C ARG A 111 1.81 1.77 22.78
N ILE A 112 0.81 2.50 23.27
CA ILE A 112 -0.59 2.33 22.85
C ILE A 112 -0.74 2.56 21.35
N MET A 113 -0.23 3.69 20.83
CA MET A 113 -0.25 3.97 19.39
C MET A 113 0.40 2.84 18.57
N ILE A 114 1.58 2.37 18.98
CA ILE A 114 2.31 1.30 18.28
C ILE A 114 1.52 -0.01 18.30
N LEU A 115 1.03 -0.42 19.47
CA LEU A 115 0.31 -1.68 19.65
C LEU A 115 -1.03 -1.69 18.92
N ILE A 116 -1.78 -0.58 18.95
CA ILE A 116 -3.01 -0.44 18.18
C ILE A 116 -2.71 -0.52 16.69
N ALA A 117 -1.75 0.25 16.17
CA ALA A 117 -1.45 0.22 14.75
C ALA A 117 -1.00 -1.17 14.26
N TRP A 118 -0.16 -1.89 15.02
CA TRP A 118 0.22 -3.27 14.67
C TRP A 118 -0.96 -4.24 14.76
N PHE A 119 -1.78 -4.13 15.80
CA PHE A 119 -3.00 -4.94 15.92
C PHE A 119 -3.93 -4.68 14.75
N THR A 120 -4.15 -3.42 14.39
CA THR A 120 -4.97 -3.02 13.25
C THR A 120 -4.43 -3.57 11.94
N ALA A 121 -3.12 -3.47 11.69
CA ALA A 121 -2.53 -4.02 10.47
C ALA A 121 -2.68 -5.54 10.38
N ILE A 122 -2.48 -6.26 11.49
CA ILE A 122 -2.65 -7.72 11.54
C ILE A 122 -4.12 -8.07 11.38
N ALA A 123 -5.04 -7.37 12.06
CA ALA A 123 -6.47 -7.58 11.92
C ALA A 123 -6.92 -7.33 10.48
N SER A 124 -6.57 -6.20 9.88
CA SER A 124 -6.84 -5.88 8.47
C SER A 124 -6.23 -6.88 7.48
N ALA A 125 -5.17 -7.60 7.82
CA ALA A 125 -4.64 -8.64 6.93
C ALA A 125 -5.57 -9.86 6.83
N PHE A 126 -6.50 -10.05 7.75
CA PHE A 126 -7.42 -11.20 7.77
C PHE A 126 -8.90 -10.81 7.76
N LEU A 127 -9.21 -9.57 8.13
CA LEU A 127 -10.51 -8.95 8.12
C LEU A 127 -10.52 -7.87 7.05
N ASP A 128 -11.67 -7.53 6.48
CA ASP A 128 -11.73 -6.37 5.61
C ASP A 128 -11.38 -5.07 6.40
N ASN A 129 -10.78 -4.14 5.68
CA ASN A 129 -10.33 -2.87 6.23
C ASN A 129 -11.43 -2.05 6.91
N VAL A 130 -12.64 -2.01 6.36
CA VAL A 130 -13.76 -1.20 6.88
C VAL A 130 -14.23 -1.77 8.21
N THR A 131 -14.44 -3.08 8.26
CA THR A 131 -14.82 -3.79 9.47
C THR A 131 -13.76 -3.63 10.56
N THR A 132 -12.48 -3.74 10.21
CA THR A 132 -11.37 -3.54 11.16
C THR A 132 -11.42 -2.14 11.79
N VAL A 133 -11.59 -1.08 11.01
CA VAL A 133 -11.63 0.27 11.58
C VAL A 133 -12.90 0.55 12.36
N ILE A 134 -14.04 -0.07 12.01
CA ILE A 134 -15.29 0.02 12.80
C ILE A 134 -15.06 -0.47 14.23
N PHE A 135 -14.26 -1.54 14.39
CA PHE A 135 -13.92 -2.07 15.70
C PHE A 135 -12.86 -1.27 16.44
N VAL A 136 -11.77 -0.94 15.77
CA VAL A 136 -10.61 -0.37 16.45
C VAL A 136 -10.80 1.12 16.74
N THR A 137 -11.53 1.86 15.90
CA THR A 137 -11.74 3.30 16.06
C THR A 137 -12.38 3.68 17.40
N PRO A 138 -13.54 3.11 17.81
CA PRO A 138 -14.14 3.39 19.10
C PRO A 138 -13.17 3.23 20.26
N ILE A 139 -12.28 2.25 20.17
CA ILE A 139 -11.36 1.91 21.24
C ILE A 139 -10.17 2.87 21.24
N ALA A 140 -9.59 3.14 20.07
CA ALA A 140 -8.55 4.15 19.89
C ALA A 140 -8.99 5.53 20.38
N LEU A 141 -10.24 5.94 20.10
CA LEU A 141 -10.82 7.18 20.60
C LEU A 141 -11.01 7.17 22.12
N GLY A 142 -11.50 6.06 22.69
CA GLY A 142 -11.64 5.90 24.13
C GLY A 142 -10.31 6.00 24.87
N MET A 143 -9.28 5.33 24.35
CA MET A 143 -7.92 5.38 24.90
C MET A 143 -7.29 6.76 24.79
N ALA A 144 -7.47 7.45 23.66
CA ALA A 144 -7.00 8.82 23.51
C ALA A 144 -7.61 9.74 24.57
N ALA A 145 -8.92 9.60 24.83
CA ALA A 145 -9.62 10.37 25.85
C ALA A 145 -9.13 10.05 27.28
N GLN A 146 -8.91 8.77 27.59
CA GLN A 146 -8.41 8.33 28.91
C GLN A 146 -6.99 8.82 29.19
N LEU A 147 -6.08 8.71 28.20
CA LEU A 147 -4.70 9.17 28.32
C LEU A 147 -4.54 10.70 28.24
N GLY A 148 -5.61 11.42 27.89
CA GLY A 148 -5.56 12.86 27.67
C GLY A 148 -4.68 13.28 26.48
N VAL A 149 -4.51 12.41 25.48
CA VAL A 149 -3.74 12.69 24.26
C VAL A 149 -4.65 13.06 23.10
N ALA A 150 -4.09 13.77 22.11
CA ALA A 150 -4.84 14.12 20.91
C ALA A 150 -5.27 12.85 20.16
N PRO A 151 -6.57 12.62 19.88
CA PRO A 151 -7.05 11.42 19.20
C PRO A 151 -6.39 11.17 17.85
N MET A 152 -6.05 12.24 17.13
CA MET A 152 -5.31 12.19 15.87
C MET A 152 -3.99 11.42 15.97
N ALA A 153 -3.29 11.49 17.12
CA ALA A 153 -2.00 10.84 17.31
C ALA A 153 -2.10 9.31 17.38
N ILE A 154 -3.28 8.77 17.68
CA ILE A 154 -3.54 7.32 17.73
C ILE A 154 -4.34 6.87 16.51
N VAL A 155 -5.40 7.60 16.17
CA VAL A 155 -6.34 7.23 15.11
C VAL A 155 -5.69 7.34 13.72
N MET A 156 -4.86 8.34 13.46
CA MET A 156 -4.25 8.50 12.13
C MET A 156 -3.28 7.35 11.79
N PRO A 157 -2.30 6.98 12.65
CA PRO A 157 -1.46 5.81 12.40
C PRO A 157 -2.27 4.51 12.34
N MET A 158 -3.36 4.41 13.11
CA MET A 158 -4.25 3.24 13.08
C MET A 158 -4.93 3.07 11.72
N ILE A 159 -5.54 4.14 11.16
CA ILE A 159 -6.15 4.09 9.82
C ILE A 159 -5.11 3.71 8.76
N MET A 160 -3.94 4.36 8.79
CA MET A 160 -2.88 4.06 7.83
C MET A 160 -2.39 2.61 7.94
N ALA A 161 -2.32 2.09 9.16
CA ALA A 161 -1.96 0.71 9.42
C ALA A 161 -3.03 -0.27 8.94
N ALA A 162 -4.32 0.07 8.99
CA ALA A 162 -5.39 -0.73 8.39
C ALA A 162 -5.15 -0.90 6.89
N ASN A 163 -5.00 0.21 6.16
CA ASN A 163 -4.78 0.18 4.71
C ASN A 163 -3.46 -0.55 4.33
N ILE A 164 -2.36 -0.27 5.05
CA ILE A 164 -1.07 -0.95 4.81
C ILE A 164 -1.16 -2.45 5.13
N GLY A 165 -1.76 -2.82 6.27
CA GLY A 165 -1.90 -4.20 6.70
C GLY A 165 -2.80 -5.02 5.78
N GLY A 166 -3.93 -4.44 5.37
CA GLY A 166 -4.87 -5.08 4.44
C GLY A 166 -4.28 -5.32 3.06
N THR A 167 -3.25 -4.55 2.68
CA THR A 167 -2.49 -4.78 1.44
C THR A 167 -1.75 -6.12 1.44
N ALA A 168 -1.44 -6.70 2.61
CA ALA A 168 -0.59 -7.90 2.70
C ALA A 168 -1.23 -9.17 2.15
N THR A 169 -2.55 -9.25 2.12
CA THR A 169 -3.28 -10.46 1.75
C THR A 169 -4.33 -10.18 0.70
N LEU A 170 -4.77 -11.24 0.05
CA LEU A 170 -5.86 -11.19 -0.93
C LEU A 170 -7.16 -10.65 -0.33
N ILE A 171 -7.41 -10.86 0.97
CA ILE A 171 -8.72 -10.64 1.60
C ILE A 171 -8.80 -9.29 2.31
N GLY A 172 -7.66 -8.76 2.77
CA GLY A 172 -7.65 -7.61 3.67
C GLY A 172 -8.30 -6.34 3.11
N ASP A 173 -8.35 -6.21 1.78
CA ASP A 173 -9.00 -5.09 1.10
C ASP A 173 -9.80 -5.58 -0.12
N PRO A 174 -11.02 -5.10 -0.38
CA PRO A 174 -11.78 -5.49 -1.57
C PRO A 174 -11.04 -5.28 -2.92
N PRO A 175 -10.23 -4.22 -3.13
CA PRO A 175 -9.39 -4.10 -4.32
C PRO A 175 -8.43 -5.28 -4.52
N ASN A 176 -7.89 -5.85 -3.45
CA ASN A 176 -7.00 -7.02 -3.56
C ASN A 176 -7.77 -8.25 -4.03
N ILE A 177 -8.97 -8.46 -3.49
CA ILE A 177 -9.87 -9.53 -3.93
C ILE A 177 -10.15 -9.39 -5.43
N MET A 178 -10.45 -8.18 -5.90
CA MET A 178 -10.71 -7.89 -7.30
C MET A 178 -9.48 -8.11 -8.18
N ILE A 179 -8.30 -7.64 -7.76
CA ILE A 179 -7.05 -7.85 -8.48
C ILE A 179 -6.73 -9.34 -8.55
N GLY A 180 -6.86 -10.08 -7.44
CA GLY A 180 -6.57 -11.51 -7.43
C GLY A 180 -7.54 -12.33 -8.28
N SER A 181 -8.85 -12.01 -8.23
CA SER A 181 -9.85 -12.63 -9.10
C SER A 181 -9.58 -12.32 -10.57
N GLY A 182 -9.34 -11.04 -10.89
CA GLY A 182 -9.08 -10.59 -12.25
C GLY A 182 -7.78 -11.12 -12.83
N ALA A 183 -6.70 -11.13 -12.08
CA ALA A 183 -5.37 -11.56 -12.53
C ALA A 183 -5.12 -13.07 -12.35
N GLY A 184 -6.01 -13.80 -11.68
CA GLY A 184 -5.80 -15.20 -11.33
C GLY A 184 -4.72 -15.42 -10.26
N LEU A 185 -4.48 -14.42 -9.40
CA LEU A 185 -3.47 -14.51 -8.33
C LEU A 185 -4.05 -15.21 -7.09
N SER A 186 -3.24 -16.09 -6.50
CA SER A 186 -3.63 -16.84 -5.31
C SER A 186 -3.38 -16.05 -4.02
N PHE A 187 -3.98 -16.52 -2.92
CA PHE A 187 -3.72 -15.95 -1.59
C PHE A 187 -2.24 -16.10 -1.20
N GLY A 188 -1.60 -17.21 -1.60
CA GLY A 188 -0.17 -17.44 -1.43
C GLY A 188 0.69 -16.43 -2.18
N ASP A 189 0.28 -16.00 -3.37
CA ASP A 189 1.03 -15.02 -4.16
C ASP A 189 1.08 -13.67 -3.46
N PHE A 190 -0.05 -13.20 -2.92
CA PHE A 190 -0.12 -11.97 -2.12
C PHE A 190 0.81 -12.06 -0.91
N LEU A 191 0.77 -13.17 -0.16
CA LEU A 191 1.65 -13.35 0.99
C LEU A 191 3.13 -13.32 0.60
N MET A 192 3.52 -13.99 -0.49
CA MET A 192 4.91 -14.02 -0.92
C MET A 192 5.42 -12.66 -1.40
N HIS A 193 4.59 -11.90 -2.12
CA HIS A 193 5.03 -10.67 -2.80
C HIS A 193 4.81 -9.39 -1.97
N LEU A 194 3.77 -9.34 -1.13
CA LEU A 194 3.37 -8.11 -0.43
C LEU A 194 3.72 -8.11 1.06
N THR A 195 3.91 -9.26 1.71
CA THR A 195 4.22 -9.30 3.16
C THR A 195 5.50 -8.53 3.49
N ALA A 196 6.59 -8.76 2.76
CA ALA A 196 7.86 -8.07 3.03
C ALA A 196 7.76 -6.54 2.83
N PRO A 197 7.22 -6.03 1.69
CA PRO A 197 6.92 -4.61 1.54
C PRO A 197 6.04 -4.04 2.66
N VAL A 198 4.97 -4.74 3.04
CA VAL A 198 4.05 -4.30 4.10
C VAL A 198 4.76 -4.19 5.44
N LEU A 199 5.61 -5.15 5.82
CA LEU A 199 6.39 -5.08 7.06
C LEU A 199 7.33 -3.86 7.07
N VAL A 200 8.00 -3.59 5.94
CA VAL A 200 8.86 -2.40 5.80
C VAL A 200 8.04 -1.12 5.95
N MET A 201 6.87 -1.04 5.31
CA MET A 201 5.97 0.10 5.40
C MET A 201 5.41 0.29 6.80
N MET A 202 5.08 -0.80 7.51
CA MET A 202 4.63 -0.75 8.90
C MET A 202 5.72 -0.20 9.81
N VAL A 203 6.96 -0.68 9.68
CA VAL A 203 8.10 -0.13 10.45
C VAL A 203 8.30 1.35 10.14
N ALA A 204 8.26 1.74 8.86
CA ALA A 204 8.38 3.13 8.44
C ALA A 204 7.24 4.00 9.02
N LEU A 205 5.99 3.53 8.96
CA LEU A 205 4.83 4.19 9.54
C LEU A 205 5.05 4.44 11.03
N GLN A 206 5.52 3.45 11.80
CA GLN A 206 5.74 3.61 13.23
C GLN A 206 6.84 4.64 13.53
N LEU A 207 7.94 4.62 12.78
CA LEU A 207 9.03 5.59 12.95
C LEU A 207 8.56 7.01 12.63
N VAL A 208 7.83 7.19 11.54
CA VAL A 208 7.29 8.48 11.11
C VAL A 208 6.23 8.98 12.09
N ALA A 209 5.25 8.15 12.45
CA ALA A 209 4.18 8.50 13.39
C ALA A 209 4.73 8.87 14.77
N SER A 210 5.63 8.05 15.33
CA SER A 210 6.29 8.31 16.62
C SER A 210 7.07 9.62 16.60
N ARG A 211 7.67 9.97 15.47
CA ARG A 211 8.45 11.20 15.31
C ARG A 211 7.58 12.44 15.06
N TRP A 212 6.48 12.28 14.33
CA TRP A 212 5.54 13.35 13.96
C TRP A 212 4.68 13.74 15.16
N PHE A 213 4.08 12.76 15.82
CA PHE A 213 3.22 12.93 16.98
C PHE A 213 3.98 12.95 18.32
N ARG A 214 5.32 13.00 18.31
CA ARG A 214 6.15 13.00 19.53
C ARG A 214 5.67 14.01 20.59
N ARG A 215 5.24 15.21 20.17
CA ARG A 215 4.76 16.25 21.09
C ARG A 215 3.38 15.94 21.66
N ASP A 216 2.48 15.44 20.80
CA ASP A 216 1.12 15.09 21.16
C ASP A 216 1.08 13.85 22.08
N LEU A 217 2.04 12.93 21.92
CA LEU A 217 2.24 11.74 22.76
C LEU A 217 3.01 12.03 24.06
N ALA A 218 3.86 13.07 24.07
CA ALA A 218 4.58 13.49 25.28
C ALA A 218 3.70 14.29 26.24
N PHE A 219 2.61 14.88 25.73
CA PHE A 219 1.63 15.58 26.55
C PHE A 219 0.63 14.58 27.13
N THR A 220 0.93 14.09 28.32
CA THR A 220 -0.05 13.39 29.16
C THR A 220 -0.56 14.40 30.16
N SER A 221 -1.78 14.91 29.98
CA SER A 221 -2.51 15.49 31.10
C SER A 221 -3.05 14.30 31.90
N PRO A 222 -2.63 14.09 33.16
CA PRO A 222 -3.28 13.11 34.01
C PRO A 222 -4.68 13.62 34.33
N ARG A 223 -5.64 13.39 33.44
CA ARG A 223 -7.04 13.35 33.87
C ARG A 223 -7.20 12.03 34.61
N SER A 224 -7.48 12.13 35.91
CA SER A 224 -7.75 11.01 36.81
C SER A 224 -9.06 10.31 36.42
N ILE A 225 -9.07 9.66 35.27
CA ILE A 225 -9.97 8.56 35.00
C ILE A 225 -9.10 7.33 35.29
N GLY A 226 -9.58 6.42 36.13
CA GLY A 226 -8.79 5.35 36.76
C GLY A 226 -7.90 4.54 35.82
N ASP A 227 -7.05 3.70 36.41
CA ASP A 227 -6.05 2.90 35.68
C ASP A 227 -6.65 2.31 34.39
N PRO A 228 -6.14 2.69 33.19
CA PRO A 228 -6.62 2.17 31.90
C PRO A 228 -6.63 0.63 31.88
N ALA A 229 -5.70 0.00 32.60
CA ALA A 229 -5.68 -1.44 32.78
C ALA A 229 -6.86 -1.94 33.63
N ALA A 230 -7.27 -1.21 34.67
CA ALA A 230 -8.42 -1.57 35.50
C ALA A 230 -9.76 -1.42 34.77
N ALA A 231 -9.95 -0.34 33.98
CA ALA A 231 -11.16 -0.16 33.17
C ALA A 231 -11.25 -1.11 31.97
N ALA A 232 -10.11 -1.59 31.46
CA ALA A 232 -10.04 -2.60 30.42
C ALA A 232 -10.20 -4.04 30.94
N SER A 233 -9.88 -4.30 32.22
CA SER A 233 -9.85 -5.65 32.79
C SER A 233 -11.19 -6.39 32.84
N ASP A 234 -12.31 -5.69 32.70
CA ASP A 234 -13.66 -6.29 32.71
C ASP A 234 -14.10 -6.84 31.33
N ALA A 235 -13.35 -6.59 30.26
CA ALA A 235 -13.69 -7.08 28.93
C ALA A 235 -13.42 -8.59 28.82
N THR A 236 -14.48 -9.38 28.98
CA THR A 236 -14.44 -10.85 28.92
C THR A 236 -14.95 -11.38 27.58
N ILE A 237 -14.53 -12.59 27.23
CA ILE A 237 -15.06 -13.31 26.08
C ILE A 237 -16.48 -13.75 26.44
N VAL A 238 -17.46 -13.27 25.68
CA VAL A 238 -18.89 -13.49 25.97
C VAL A 238 -19.26 -14.96 25.64
N GLU A 239 -18.79 -15.47 24.49
CA GLU A 239 -19.10 -16.84 24.02
C GLU A 239 -17.81 -17.66 23.74
N PRO A 240 -17.18 -18.26 24.76
CA PRO A 240 -15.95 -19.02 24.59
C PRO A 240 -16.13 -20.29 23.74
N THR A 241 -17.29 -20.93 23.78
CA THR A 241 -17.58 -22.14 22.97
C THR A 241 -17.68 -21.79 21.49
N LEU A 242 -18.36 -20.68 21.15
CA LEU A 242 -18.44 -20.21 19.78
C LEU A 242 -17.06 -19.78 19.28
N LEU A 243 -16.27 -19.08 20.12
CA LEU A 243 -14.90 -18.70 19.78
C LEU A 243 -13.99 -19.90 19.44
N ARG A 244 -14.05 -20.99 20.22
CA ARG A 244 -13.28 -22.20 19.91
C ARG A 244 -13.70 -22.83 18.59
N GLY A 245 -15.00 -22.92 18.33
CA GLY A 245 -15.51 -23.44 17.06
C GLY A 245 -15.13 -22.55 15.88
N MET A 246 -15.22 -21.22 16.05
CA MET A 246 -14.73 -20.25 15.08
C MET A 246 -13.23 -20.35 14.83
N GLY A 247 -12.43 -20.66 15.86
CA GLY A 247 -11.00 -20.92 15.69
C GLY A 247 -10.72 -22.06 14.71
N TRP A 248 -11.46 -23.17 14.82
CA TRP A 248 -11.36 -24.28 13.86
C TRP A 248 -11.87 -23.92 12.46
N ILE A 249 -12.97 -23.17 12.37
CA ILE A 249 -13.54 -22.73 11.09
C ILE A 249 -12.58 -21.76 10.37
N CYS A 250 -12.01 -20.78 11.08
CA CYS A 250 -11.02 -19.86 10.53
C CYS A 250 -9.75 -20.60 10.09
N ALA A 251 -9.30 -21.61 10.85
CA ALA A 251 -8.18 -22.46 10.43
C ALA A 251 -8.49 -23.24 9.15
N PHE A 252 -9.70 -23.80 9.03
CA PHE A 252 -10.16 -24.46 7.80
C PHE A 252 -10.19 -23.49 6.61
N ILE A 253 -10.78 -22.31 6.79
CA ILE A 253 -10.83 -21.27 5.75
C ILE A 253 -9.42 -20.89 5.31
N LEU A 254 -8.48 -20.68 6.26
CA LEU A 254 -7.10 -20.35 5.96
C LEU A 254 -6.38 -21.44 5.16
N VAL A 255 -6.56 -22.72 5.53
CA VAL A 255 -6.01 -23.85 4.76
C VAL A 255 -6.63 -23.87 3.36
N GLY A 256 -7.94 -23.63 3.26
CA GLY A 256 -8.63 -23.49 1.98
C GLY A 256 -8.03 -22.38 1.12
N PHE A 257 -7.73 -21.22 1.71
CA PHE A 257 -7.09 -20.12 0.97
C PHE A 257 -5.65 -20.44 0.55
N LEU A 258 -4.87 -21.13 1.38
CA LEU A 258 -3.50 -21.51 1.01
C LEU A 258 -3.47 -22.56 -0.10
N THR A 259 -4.52 -23.39 -0.20
CA THR A 259 -4.58 -24.51 -1.15
C THR A 259 -5.41 -24.21 -2.40
N HIS A 260 -6.18 -23.12 -2.45
CA HIS A 260 -7.11 -22.83 -3.55
C HIS A 260 -6.42 -22.75 -4.93
N GLY A 261 -5.22 -22.16 -4.97
CA GLY A 261 -4.43 -22.08 -6.21
C GLY A 261 -3.93 -23.45 -6.68
N MET A 262 -3.73 -24.40 -5.77
CA MET A 262 -3.32 -25.76 -6.10
C MET A 262 -4.50 -26.63 -6.55
N THR A 263 -5.68 -26.40 -5.98
CA THR A 263 -6.89 -27.17 -6.30
C THR A 263 -7.66 -26.61 -7.50
N GLY A 264 -7.29 -25.41 -7.97
CA GLY A 264 -8.00 -24.71 -9.05
C GLY A 264 -9.39 -24.20 -8.64
N MET A 265 -9.72 -24.22 -7.35
CA MET A 265 -11.00 -23.72 -6.86
C MET A 265 -10.94 -22.19 -6.64
N PRO A 266 -12.01 -21.43 -6.91
CA PRO A 266 -12.06 -20.01 -6.56
C PRO A 266 -11.95 -19.79 -5.04
N ALA A 267 -11.32 -18.68 -4.64
CA ALA A 267 -11.18 -18.32 -3.22
C ALA A 267 -12.53 -18.17 -2.50
N ALA A 268 -13.61 -17.81 -3.20
CA ALA A 268 -14.95 -17.78 -2.64
C ALA A 268 -15.42 -19.13 -2.06
N VAL A 269 -14.98 -20.26 -2.61
CA VAL A 269 -15.47 -21.59 -2.21
C VAL A 269 -15.16 -21.93 -0.74
N PRO A 270 -13.89 -21.95 -0.28
CA PRO A 270 -13.59 -22.21 1.13
C PRO A 270 -14.21 -21.15 2.05
N ALA A 271 -14.32 -19.90 1.59
CA ALA A 271 -14.96 -18.83 2.33
C ALA A 271 -16.45 -19.09 2.57
N THR A 272 -17.20 -19.48 1.53
CA THR A 272 -18.64 -19.75 1.61
C THR A 272 -18.93 -20.99 2.47
N ILE A 273 -18.14 -22.06 2.33
CA ILE A 273 -18.25 -23.24 3.19
C ILE A 273 -18.02 -22.86 4.67
N GLY A 274 -16.97 -22.06 4.91
CA GLY A 274 -16.65 -21.57 6.26
C GLY A 274 -17.73 -20.65 6.84
N ALA A 275 -18.29 -19.75 6.04
CA ALA A 275 -19.39 -18.88 6.44
C ALA A 275 -20.65 -19.67 6.78
N ALA A 276 -21.03 -20.65 5.97
CA ALA A 276 -22.15 -21.54 6.26
C ALA A 276 -21.93 -22.29 7.59
N ALA A 277 -20.73 -22.85 7.79
CA ALA A 277 -20.39 -23.55 9.04
C ALA A 277 -20.44 -22.60 10.26
N ALA A 278 -19.96 -21.37 10.12
CA ALA A 278 -19.98 -20.36 11.18
C ALA A 278 -21.40 -19.97 11.57
N LEU A 279 -22.25 -19.68 10.58
CA LEU A 279 -23.66 -19.33 10.80
C LEU A 279 -24.44 -20.49 11.43
N ILE A 280 -24.25 -21.72 10.94
CA ILE A 280 -24.89 -22.92 11.52
C ILE A 280 -24.45 -23.14 12.97
N LEU A 281 -23.15 -23.00 13.25
CA LEU A 281 -22.61 -23.17 14.59
C LEU A 281 -23.21 -22.14 15.54
N GLN A 282 -23.23 -20.87 15.15
CA GLN A 282 -23.81 -19.81 15.96
C GLN A 282 -25.30 -20.04 16.19
N ASP A 283 -26.06 -20.34 15.15
CA ASP A 283 -27.51 -20.57 15.25
C ASP A 283 -27.82 -21.71 16.23
N ARG A 284 -27.11 -22.83 16.11
CA ARG A 284 -27.24 -23.97 17.03
C ARG A 284 -26.93 -23.60 18.47
N LEU A 285 -25.89 -22.79 18.70
CA LEU A 285 -25.53 -22.36 20.06
C LEU A 285 -26.52 -21.33 20.61
N TYR A 286 -27.04 -20.43 19.78
CA TYR A 286 -28.04 -19.46 20.13
C TYR A 286 -29.36 -20.15 20.52
N MET A 287 -29.87 -21.05 19.67
CA MET A 287 -31.10 -21.82 19.90
C MET A 287 -31.03 -22.74 21.11
N ARG A 288 -29.83 -23.20 21.51
CA ARG A 288 -29.62 -23.94 22.76
C ARG A 288 -29.80 -23.08 24.01
N LYS A 289 -29.47 -21.79 23.94
CA LYS A 289 -29.58 -20.85 25.07
C LYS A 289 -30.96 -20.18 25.12
N HIS A 290 -31.58 -19.95 23.95
CA HIS A 290 -32.87 -19.29 23.79
C HIS A 290 -33.81 -20.20 22.99
N PRO A 291 -34.55 -21.12 23.64
CA PRO A 291 -35.56 -21.94 22.95
C PRO A 291 -36.63 -21.01 22.38
N PRO A 292 -36.85 -20.98 21.06
CA PRO A 292 -37.57 -19.87 20.43
C PRO A 292 -39.07 -19.91 20.71
N THR A 293 -39.64 -18.76 21.08
CA THR A 293 -41.06 -18.49 20.84
C THR A 293 -41.31 -18.26 19.34
N GLY A 294 -42.54 -18.40 18.85
CA GLY A 294 -42.86 -18.45 17.40
C GLY A 294 -42.34 -17.26 16.56
N GLU A 295 -42.17 -16.07 17.17
CA GLU A 295 -41.65 -14.86 16.53
C GLU A 295 -40.11 -14.70 16.67
N GLU A 296 -39.48 -15.32 17.66
CA GLU A 296 -38.02 -15.23 17.92
C GLU A 296 -37.16 -16.09 17.00
N ARG A 297 -37.77 -17.04 16.26
CA ARG A 297 -37.05 -17.84 15.23
C ARG A 297 -36.40 -16.98 14.14
N VAL A 298 -36.81 -15.72 14.02
CA VAL A 298 -36.35 -14.77 13.00
C VAL A 298 -35.04 -14.07 13.39
N HIS A 299 -34.66 -14.03 14.67
CA HIS A 299 -33.53 -13.20 15.14
C HIS A 299 -32.16 -13.92 15.24
N GLY A 300 -32.05 -15.16 14.75
CA GLY A 300 -30.80 -15.95 14.73
C GLY A 300 -29.86 -15.54 13.59
N ILE A 301 -29.64 -16.45 12.63
CA ILE A 301 -28.80 -16.24 11.42
C ILE A 301 -29.11 -14.91 10.71
N LEU A 302 -30.40 -14.53 10.66
CA LEU A 302 -30.87 -13.32 10.00
C LEU A 302 -30.25 -12.05 10.57
N GLY A 303 -30.01 -12.00 11.88
CA GLY A 303 -29.39 -10.85 12.52
C GLY A 303 -28.01 -10.53 11.93
N ILE A 304 -27.19 -11.56 11.67
CA ILE A 304 -25.87 -11.38 11.04
C ILE A 304 -26.00 -11.04 9.57
N ILE A 305 -26.85 -11.78 8.85
CA ILE A 305 -27.04 -11.56 7.42
C ILE A 305 -27.52 -10.13 7.16
N GLU A 306 -28.40 -9.59 8.00
CA GLU A 306 -28.97 -8.25 7.83
C GLU A 306 -28.05 -7.13 8.33
N HIS A 307 -27.35 -7.32 9.47
CA HIS A 307 -26.65 -6.23 10.16
C HIS A 307 -25.13 -6.26 10.02
N GLU A 308 -24.52 -7.41 9.76
CA GLU A 308 -23.06 -7.54 9.66
C GLU A 308 -22.58 -7.61 8.20
N ILE A 309 -23.43 -8.07 7.26
CA ILE A 309 -23.11 -8.02 5.83
C ILE A 309 -23.38 -6.61 5.31
N GLU A 310 -22.37 -6.00 4.69
CA GLU A 310 -22.50 -4.69 4.06
C GLU A 310 -23.20 -4.81 2.69
N TRP A 311 -24.52 -5.05 2.69
CA TRP A 311 -25.33 -5.07 1.46
C TRP A 311 -25.12 -3.85 0.54
N PRO A 312 -24.99 -2.61 1.07
CA PRO A 312 -24.64 -1.47 0.24
C PRO A 312 -23.35 -1.65 -0.57
N THR A 313 -22.33 -2.26 0.02
CA THR A 313 -21.03 -2.50 -0.61
C THR A 313 -21.14 -3.57 -1.70
N LEU A 314 -21.84 -4.68 -1.43
CA LEU A 314 -22.06 -5.75 -2.41
C LEU A 314 -22.89 -5.29 -3.62
N VAL A 315 -23.99 -4.58 -3.37
CA VAL A 315 -24.86 -4.04 -4.43
C VAL A 315 -24.11 -2.99 -5.25
N PHE A 316 -23.30 -2.16 -4.61
CA PHE A 316 -22.44 -1.20 -5.30
C PHE A 316 -21.45 -1.90 -6.24
N PHE A 317 -20.79 -2.97 -5.81
CA PHE A 317 -19.85 -3.73 -6.67
C PHE A 317 -20.55 -4.40 -7.83
N ALA A 318 -21.72 -5.00 -7.61
CA ALA A 318 -22.50 -5.59 -8.69
C ALA A 318 -22.82 -4.56 -9.78
N PHE A 319 -23.31 -3.36 -9.42
CA PHE A 319 -23.59 -2.32 -10.40
C PHE A 319 -22.32 -1.73 -11.03
N LEU A 320 -21.25 -1.55 -10.26
CA LEU A 320 -19.96 -1.09 -10.77
C LEU A 320 -19.40 -2.06 -11.81
N PHE A 321 -19.48 -3.38 -11.59
CA PHE A 321 -19.06 -4.38 -12.56
C PHE A 321 -19.86 -4.31 -13.86
N ILE A 322 -21.15 -4.02 -13.79
CA ILE A 322 -21.98 -3.80 -14.99
C ILE A 322 -21.50 -2.56 -15.76
N VAL A 323 -21.23 -1.45 -15.07
CA VAL A 323 -20.70 -0.23 -15.71
C VAL A 323 -19.33 -0.49 -16.36
N VAL A 324 -18.44 -1.22 -15.68
CA VAL A 324 -17.14 -1.64 -16.23
C VAL A 324 -17.32 -2.58 -17.42
N GLY A 325 -18.26 -3.52 -17.33
CA GLY A 325 -18.63 -4.43 -18.41
C GLY A 325 -19.04 -3.69 -19.68
N ALA A 326 -19.81 -2.59 -19.55
CA ALA A 326 -20.17 -1.77 -20.70
C ALA A 326 -18.95 -1.13 -21.37
N ALA A 327 -17.94 -0.72 -20.58
CA ALA A 327 -16.69 -0.18 -21.12
C ALA A 327 -15.87 -1.24 -21.84
N VAL A 328 -15.94 -2.50 -21.40
CA VAL A 328 -15.32 -3.64 -22.08
C VAL A 328 -16.05 -3.93 -23.39
N GLU A 329 -17.38 -4.09 -23.35
CA GLU A 329 -18.19 -4.47 -24.51
C GLU A 329 -18.18 -3.41 -25.62
N THR A 330 -18.12 -2.12 -25.28
CA THR A 330 -18.01 -1.03 -26.27
C THR A 330 -16.59 -0.84 -26.83
N GLY A 331 -15.58 -1.56 -26.31
CA GLY A 331 -14.19 -1.44 -26.73
C GLY A 331 -13.44 -0.24 -26.15
N LEU A 332 -14.07 0.57 -25.27
CA LEU A 332 -13.41 1.70 -24.59
C LEU A 332 -12.15 1.25 -23.83
N ILE A 333 -12.23 0.10 -23.15
CA ILE A 333 -11.09 -0.44 -22.40
C ILE A 333 -9.92 -0.79 -23.33
N ALA A 334 -10.17 -1.33 -24.51
CA ALA A 334 -9.13 -1.63 -25.49
C ALA A 334 -8.42 -0.36 -25.97
N THR A 335 -9.20 0.71 -26.25
CA THR A 335 -8.66 2.03 -26.60
C THR A 335 -7.78 2.60 -25.48
N LEU A 336 -8.22 2.49 -24.21
CA LEU A 336 -7.45 2.95 -23.05
C LEU A 336 -6.16 2.15 -22.85
N ALA A 337 -6.22 0.81 -23.01
CA ALA A 337 -5.05 -0.05 -22.93
C ALA A 337 -4.02 0.28 -24.01
N GLY A 338 -4.46 0.52 -25.26
CA GLY A 338 -3.60 0.96 -26.36
C GLY A 338 -2.92 2.30 -26.07
N SER A 339 -3.67 3.31 -25.62
CA SER A 339 -3.11 4.63 -25.24
C SER A 339 -2.06 4.54 -24.12
N LEU A 340 -2.29 3.65 -23.15
CA LEU A 340 -1.35 3.38 -22.08
C LEU A 340 -0.10 2.64 -22.58
N ALA A 341 -0.27 1.68 -23.50
CA ALA A 341 0.84 1.01 -24.17
C ALA A 341 1.69 2.00 -24.99
N ASP A 342 1.06 2.92 -25.72
CA ASP A 342 1.73 3.99 -26.47
C ASP A 342 2.53 4.91 -25.54
N THR A 343 1.95 5.27 -24.38
CA THR A 343 2.62 6.09 -23.37
C THR A 343 3.85 5.38 -22.81
N ILE A 344 3.76 4.08 -22.55
CA ILE A 344 4.88 3.25 -22.10
C ILE A 344 5.93 3.11 -23.21
N GLY A 345 5.50 2.93 -24.46
CA GLY A 345 6.36 2.89 -25.64
C GLY A 345 7.13 4.20 -25.85
N ALA A 346 6.47 5.34 -25.71
CA ALA A 346 7.08 6.67 -25.77
C ALA A 346 8.09 6.88 -24.62
N GLY A 347 7.77 6.43 -23.40
CA GLY A 347 8.71 6.44 -22.28
C GLY A 347 9.94 5.57 -22.56
N ARG A 348 9.73 4.36 -23.08
CA ARG A 348 10.80 3.44 -23.46
C ARG A 348 11.76 4.07 -24.47
N THR A 349 11.24 4.73 -25.52
CA THR A 349 12.09 5.37 -26.54
C THR A 349 12.76 6.63 -26.00
N ALA A 350 12.03 7.48 -25.28
CA ALA A 350 12.55 8.73 -24.73
C ALA A 350 13.69 8.50 -23.71
N PHE A 351 13.60 7.45 -22.90
CA PHE A 351 14.61 7.11 -21.88
C PHE A 351 15.58 6.00 -22.31
N ALA A 352 15.51 5.56 -23.58
CA ALA A 352 16.33 4.47 -24.12
C ALA A 352 16.34 3.20 -23.23
N LEU A 353 15.16 2.80 -22.74
CA LEU A 353 15.03 1.73 -21.75
C LEU A 353 15.13 0.34 -22.41
N GLY A 354 15.88 -0.56 -21.77
CA GLY A 354 15.85 -1.99 -22.05
C GLY A 354 14.53 -2.65 -21.59
N PRO A 355 14.36 -3.97 -21.81
CA PRO A 355 13.15 -4.70 -21.41
C PRO A 355 12.83 -4.57 -19.91
N GLU A 356 13.81 -4.82 -19.04
CA GLU A 356 13.66 -4.68 -17.57
C GLU A 356 13.34 -3.23 -17.17
N GLY A 357 14.02 -2.25 -17.77
CA GLY A 357 13.76 -0.83 -17.53
C GLY A 357 12.38 -0.39 -17.99
N THR A 358 11.87 -0.94 -19.09
CA THR A 358 10.50 -0.70 -19.57
C THR A 358 9.47 -1.22 -18.58
N LEU A 359 9.69 -2.42 -18.04
CA LEU A 359 8.81 -2.99 -17.02
C LEU A 359 8.81 -2.18 -15.73
N LEU A 360 9.98 -1.73 -15.27
CA LEU A 360 10.07 -0.84 -14.11
C LEU A 360 9.34 0.47 -14.36
N PHE A 361 9.52 1.08 -15.54
CA PHE A 361 8.82 2.32 -15.91
C PHE A 361 7.31 2.12 -15.91
N ALA A 362 6.81 1.05 -16.54
CA ALA A 362 5.40 0.71 -16.54
C ALA A 362 4.87 0.48 -15.11
N ALA A 363 5.58 -0.31 -14.29
CA ALA A 363 5.20 -0.57 -12.91
C ALA A 363 5.15 0.72 -12.08
N LEU A 364 6.14 1.61 -12.20
CA LEU A 364 6.15 2.90 -11.52
C LEU A 364 5.03 3.82 -12.01
N LEU A 365 4.77 3.84 -13.32
CA LEU A 365 3.67 4.62 -13.90
C LEU A 365 2.33 4.17 -13.32
N ILE A 366 2.05 2.86 -13.34
CA ILE A 366 0.82 2.29 -12.79
C ILE A 366 0.74 2.54 -11.28
N LEU A 367 1.82 2.30 -10.54
CA LEU A 367 1.86 2.52 -9.08
C LEU A 367 1.52 3.97 -8.72
N TRP A 368 2.17 4.95 -9.36
CA TRP A 368 1.94 6.36 -9.04
C TRP A 368 0.61 6.88 -9.59
N ALA A 369 0.17 6.41 -10.76
CA ALA A 369 -1.16 6.73 -11.28
C ALA A 369 -2.26 6.19 -10.36
N ALA A 370 -2.13 4.93 -9.94
CA ALA A 370 -3.04 4.30 -8.99
C ALA A 370 -3.04 5.01 -7.64
N ALA A 371 -1.86 5.35 -7.10
CA ALA A 371 -1.75 6.07 -5.84
C ALA A 371 -2.36 7.48 -5.93
N GLY A 372 -2.13 8.20 -7.04
CA GLY A 372 -2.68 9.53 -7.26
C GLY A 372 -4.20 9.53 -7.46
N LEU A 373 -4.73 8.59 -8.23
CA LEU A 373 -6.17 8.47 -8.47
C LEU A 373 -6.90 7.95 -7.23
N SER A 374 -6.35 6.95 -6.54
CA SER A 374 -6.92 6.44 -5.29
C SER A 374 -6.79 7.42 -4.12
N ALA A 375 -5.95 8.45 -4.24
CA ALA A 375 -5.98 9.57 -3.30
C ALA A 375 -7.21 10.47 -3.50
N LEU A 376 -7.84 10.45 -4.67
CA LEU A 376 -8.97 11.33 -5.01
C LEU A 376 -10.30 10.58 -5.03
N ILE A 377 -10.26 9.30 -5.38
CA ILE A 377 -11.41 8.42 -5.55
C ILE A 377 -11.22 7.22 -4.61
N ASP A 378 -12.31 6.63 -4.13
CA ASP A 378 -12.25 5.35 -3.41
C ASP A 378 -11.47 4.31 -4.24
N ASN A 379 -10.75 3.42 -3.56
CA ASN A 379 -9.83 2.47 -4.19
C ASN A 379 -10.56 1.45 -5.07
N ILE A 380 -11.79 1.08 -4.73
CA ILE A 380 -12.55 0.03 -5.42
C ILE A 380 -12.95 0.41 -6.86
N PRO A 381 -13.65 1.54 -7.12
CA PRO A 381 -14.06 1.91 -8.47
C PRO A 381 -12.89 2.06 -9.44
N PHE A 382 -11.78 2.60 -8.94
CA PHE A 382 -10.56 2.76 -9.71
C PHE A 382 -9.97 1.41 -10.13
N VAL A 383 -9.85 0.46 -9.20
CA VAL A 383 -9.31 -0.89 -9.49
C VAL A 383 -10.22 -1.66 -10.43
N ALA A 384 -11.54 -1.52 -10.30
CA ALA A 384 -12.51 -2.20 -11.17
C ALA A 384 -12.29 -1.87 -12.65
N VAL A 385 -12.05 -0.59 -12.98
CA VAL A 385 -11.75 -0.15 -14.34
C VAL A 385 -10.33 -0.53 -14.76
N SER A 386 -9.38 -0.53 -13.82
CA SER A 386 -7.97 -0.79 -14.11
C SER A 386 -7.69 -2.25 -14.49
N ILE A 387 -8.38 -3.22 -13.88
CA ILE A 387 -8.18 -4.65 -14.14
C ILE A 387 -8.29 -5.00 -15.64
N PRO A 388 -9.41 -4.69 -16.33
CA PRO A 388 -9.53 -5.04 -17.73
C PRO A 388 -8.61 -4.20 -18.64
N ILE A 389 -8.22 -2.98 -18.23
CA ILE A 389 -7.17 -2.20 -18.94
C ILE A 389 -5.84 -2.94 -18.87
N LEU A 390 -5.46 -3.45 -17.69
CA LEU A 390 -4.22 -4.18 -17.51
C LEU A 390 -4.21 -5.52 -18.26
N HIS A 391 -5.35 -6.20 -18.39
CA HIS A 391 -5.47 -7.38 -19.26
C HIS A 391 -5.17 -7.08 -20.73
N GLY A 392 -5.57 -5.90 -21.22
CA GLY A 392 -5.20 -5.46 -22.57
C GLY A 392 -3.74 -4.99 -22.68
N LEU A 393 -3.18 -4.42 -21.62
CA LEU A 393 -1.83 -3.85 -21.60
C LEU A 393 -0.73 -4.91 -21.43
N ILE A 394 -0.84 -5.78 -20.43
CA ILE A 394 0.22 -6.72 -20.01
C ILE A 394 0.74 -7.58 -21.17
N PRO A 395 -0.09 -8.12 -22.09
CA PRO A 395 0.39 -8.89 -23.24
C PRO A 395 1.26 -8.09 -24.23
N THR A 396 1.15 -6.76 -24.21
CA THR A 396 1.95 -5.87 -25.09
C THR A 396 3.33 -5.55 -24.51
N LEU A 397 3.57 -5.92 -23.26
CA LEU A 397 4.80 -5.61 -22.53
C LEU A 397 5.79 -6.78 -22.54
N PRO A 398 7.08 -6.52 -22.21
CA PRO A 398 8.07 -7.59 -22.11
C PRO A 398 7.70 -8.68 -21.09
N ALA A 399 8.30 -9.87 -21.23
CA ALA A 399 8.09 -10.98 -20.30
C ALA A 399 8.38 -10.58 -18.83
N GLY A 400 7.52 -11.02 -17.90
CA GLY A 400 7.58 -10.63 -16.49
C GLY A 400 6.70 -9.42 -16.13
N ALA A 401 5.78 -9.02 -17.01
CA ALA A 401 4.84 -7.92 -16.78
C ALA A 401 3.80 -8.18 -15.67
N ASP A 402 3.75 -9.38 -15.08
CA ASP A 402 2.91 -9.69 -13.92
C ASP A 402 3.20 -8.79 -12.72
N VAL A 403 4.40 -8.19 -12.66
CA VAL A 403 4.77 -7.20 -11.63
C VAL A 403 3.83 -5.99 -11.58
N ILE A 404 3.12 -5.71 -12.67
CA ILE A 404 2.18 -4.59 -12.78
C ILE A 404 0.95 -4.81 -11.89
N TRP A 405 0.54 -6.05 -11.65
CA TRP A 405 -0.54 -6.35 -10.71
C TRP A 405 -0.18 -5.94 -9.28
N TRP A 406 1.07 -6.18 -8.87
CA TRP A 406 1.58 -5.74 -7.56
C TRP A 406 1.71 -4.22 -7.49
N ALA A 407 2.09 -3.57 -8.59
CA ALA A 407 2.11 -2.11 -8.68
C ALA A 407 0.71 -1.50 -8.52
N LEU A 408 -0.31 -2.10 -9.15
CA LEU A 408 -1.71 -1.69 -8.99
C LEU A 408 -2.19 -1.89 -7.54
N ALA A 409 -1.94 -3.07 -6.95
CA ALA A 409 -2.34 -3.36 -5.58
C ALA A 409 -1.71 -2.39 -4.56
N LEU A 410 -0.40 -2.18 -4.64
CA LEU A 410 0.31 -1.23 -3.78
C LEU A 410 -0.17 0.21 -4.03
N GLY A 411 -0.31 0.62 -5.30
CA GLY A 411 -0.76 1.97 -5.64
C GLY A 411 -2.17 2.25 -5.12
N ALA A 412 -3.12 1.35 -5.36
CA ALA A 412 -4.51 1.50 -4.94
C ALA A 412 -4.66 1.49 -3.41
N CYS A 413 -4.10 0.49 -2.72
CA CYS A 413 -4.28 0.39 -1.26
C CYS A 413 -3.51 1.48 -0.48
N LEU A 414 -2.35 1.93 -0.98
CA LEU A 414 -1.57 2.96 -0.30
C LEU A 414 -2.01 4.39 -0.65
N GLY A 415 -2.51 4.61 -1.87
CA GLY A 415 -3.01 5.90 -2.35
C GLY A 415 -4.11 6.46 -1.45
N GLY A 416 -5.00 5.59 -0.97
CA GLY A 416 -6.06 5.95 -0.03
C GLY A 416 -5.58 6.62 1.26
N ASN A 417 -4.33 6.47 1.67
CA ASN A 417 -3.78 7.14 2.85
C ASN A 417 -3.54 8.65 2.67
N ALA A 418 -3.57 9.15 1.44
CA ALA A 418 -3.27 10.55 1.14
C ALA A 418 -4.41 11.50 1.54
N THR A 419 -5.67 11.04 1.50
CA THR A 419 -6.84 11.91 1.76
C THR A 419 -7.92 11.20 2.59
N PRO A 420 -8.84 11.97 3.23
CA PRO A 420 -9.99 11.43 3.93
C PRO A 420 -10.91 10.52 3.09
N ILE A 421 -11.02 10.79 1.79
CA ILE A 421 -12.01 10.14 0.90
C ILE A 421 -11.39 9.01 0.07
N GLY A 422 -10.06 8.91 0.04
CA GLY A 422 -9.36 7.94 -0.82
C GLY A 422 -9.49 6.48 -0.41
N ALA A 423 -10.04 6.21 0.78
CA ALA A 423 -10.37 4.86 1.21
C ALA A 423 -11.65 4.88 2.06
N SER A 424 -12.53 3.89 1.84
CA SER A 424 -13.73 3.69 2.65
C SER A 424 -13.43 3.61 4.16
N ALA A 425 -12.31 2.99 4.57
CA ALA A 425 -11.91 2.91 5.98
C ALA A 425 -11.64 4.30 6.60
N ASN A 426 -11.12 5.25 5.83
CA ASN A 426 -10.86 6.60 6.29
C ASN A 426 -12.18 7.33 6.58
N VAL A 427 -13.12 7.29 5.62
CA VAL A 427 -14.44 7.92 5.75
C VAL A 427 -15.21 7.36 6.94
N THR A 428 -15.25 6.03 7.08
CA THR A 428 -15.91 5.35 8.20
C THR A 428 -15.30 5.74 9.55
N THR A 429 -13.98 5.83 9.63
CA THR A 429 -13.30 6.25 10.85
C THR A 429 -13.64 7.70 11.24
N LEU A 430 -13.71 8.59 10.25
CA LEU A 430 -14.06 9.99 10.46
C LEU A 430 -15.52 10.14 10.90
N ASP A 431 -16.44 9.37 10.33
CA ASP A 431 -17.84 9.35 10.74
C ASP A 431 -17.98 8.86 12.20
N LEU A 432 -17.32 7.76 12.55
CA LEU A 432 -17.30 7.24 13.93
C LEU A 432 -16.72 8.25 14.93
N ALA A 433 -15.67 8.97 14.54
CA ALA A 433 -15.10 10.04 15.36
C ALA A 433 -16.08 11.23 15.51
N ALA A 434 -16.73 11.64 14.42
CA ALA A 434 -17.71 12.72 14.43
C ALA A 434 -18.94 12.40 15.31
N ARG A 435 -19.42 11.15 15.30
CA ARG A 435 -20.49 10.68 16.20
C ARG A 435 -20.13 10.81 17.68
N ARG A 436 -18.83 10.73 18.02
CA ARG A 436 -18.30 10.97 19.37
C ARG A 436 -17.88 12.42 19.61
N GLN A 437 -18.29 13.34 18.73
CA GLN A 437 -17.94 14.76 18.76
C GLN A 437 -16.42 15.04 18.67
N VAL A 438 -15.64 14.08 18.19
CA VAL A 438 -14.19 14.24 17.95
C VAL A 438 -13.98 14.62 16.49
N ARG A 439 -13.55 15.85 16.23
CA ARG A 439 -13.19 16.29 14.86
C ARG A 439 -11.75 15.91 14.54
N ILE A 440 -11.59 15.04 13.55
CA ILE A 440 -10.29 14.60 13.01
C ILE A 440 -10.10 15.28 11.65
N SER A 441 -8.92 15.86 11.40
CA SER A 441 -8.61 16.51 10.12
C SER A 441 -7.26 16.07 9.58
N PHE A 442 -7.25 15.54 8.37
CA PHE A 442 -6.04 15.17 7.62
C PHE A 442 -5.16 16.37 7.26
N ARG A 443 -5.68 17.61 7.30
CA ARG A 443 -4.90 18.84 7.07
C ARG A 443 -3.74 19.02 8.06
N GLY A 444 -3.78 18.35 9.21
CA GLY A 444 -2.68 18.33 10.18
C GLY A 444 -1.44 17.50 9.77
N VAL A 445 -1.52 16.75 8.66
CA VAL A 445 -0.45 15.87 8.14
C VAL A 445 0.35 16.55 7.02
N LEU A 446 -0.22 17.54 6.32
CA LEU A 446 0.51 18.37 5.36
C LEU A 446 1.44 19.34 6.10
N PRO A 447 2.67 19.60 5.62
CA PRO A 447 3.66 20.42 6.30
C PRO A 447 3.32 21.91 6.21
N VAL A 448 2.18 22.32 6.77
CA VAL A 448 1.90 23.71 7.10
C VAL A 448 2.27 23.89 8.56
N ARG A 449 3.22 24.79 8.82
CA ARG A 449 3.62 25.19 10.16
C ARG A 449 2.36 25.43 10.99
N ARG A 450 2.12 24.62 12.04
CA ARG A 450 1.24 25.00 13.16
C ARG A 450 1.85 26.23 13.81
N ALA A 451 1.49 27.39 13.31
CA ALA A 451 1.59 28.64 14.03
C ALA A 451 0.32 28.74 14.88
N ASP A 452 0.50 28.49 16.18
CA ASP A 452 -0.31 29.07 17.24
C ASP A 452 -1.82 28.75 17.29
N ASP A 453 -2.18 27.46 17.36
CA ASP A 453 -3.47 27.05 17.91
C ASP A 453 -3.30 26.63 19.38
N ARG A 454 -3.00 27.60 20.26
CA ARG A 454 -3.02 27.42 21.73
C ARG A 454 -4.28 27.97 22.41
N HIS A 455 -5.35 28.26 21.66
CA HIS A 455 -6.55 28.89 22.25
C HIS A 455 -7.88 28.14 22.11
N HIS A 456 -7.92 26.94 21.54
CA HIS A 456 -9.19 26.19 21.42
C HIS A 456 -9.39 25.06 22.45
N ALA A 457 -8.59 25.03 23.52
CA ALA A 457 -8.81 24.14 24.66
C ALA A 457 -9.36 24.90 25.88
N ARG A 458 -10.54 25.52 25.73
CA ARG A 458 -11.43 25.83 26.86
C ARG A 458 -12.82 25.37 26.47
N GLY A 459 -13.37 24.46 27.26
CA GLY A 459 -14.65 23.83 26.99
C GLY A 459 -15.79 24.85 26.96
N CYS A 460 -16.76 24.61 26.09
CA CYS A 460 -18.12 25.05 26.27
C CYS A 460 -19.04 23.88 25.88
N ILE A 461 -19.58 23.25 26.91
CA ILE A 461 -20.85 22.54 26.86
C ILE A 461 -21.94 23.63 26.81
N GLY A 462 -22.92 23.50 25.92
CA GLY A 462 -24.24 24.12 26.12
C GLY A 462 -24.75 25.08 25.04
N LEU A 463 -25.83 24.62 24.38
CA LEU A 463 -27.00 25.35 23.86
C LEU A 463 -26.93 26.26 22.61
N ALA A 464 -27.75 25.82 21.64
CA ALA A 464 -28.78 26.57 20.92
C ALA A 464 -28.40 27.49 19.75
N GLY A 465 -29.02 27.20 18.59
CA GLY A 465 -29.86 28.18 17.90
C GLY A 465 -29.26 28.90 16.69
N LEU A 466 -29.87 28.64 15.52
CA LEU A 466 -30.07 29.53 14.36
C LEU A 466 -29.37 30.91 14.39
N HIS A 467 -28.57 31.22 13.36
CA HIS A 467 -28.86 32.31 12.40
C HIS A 467 -27.72 32.49 11.36
N GLY A 468 -28.11 32.47 10.08
CA GLY A 468 -27.91 33.61 9.18
C GLY A 468 -26.51 33.93 8.61
N LEU A 469 -26.30 33.49 7.37
CA LEU A 469 -25.60 34.14 6.25
C LEU A 469 -25.11 35.61 6.40
N LEU A 470 -23.89 35.83 5.89
CA LEU A 470 -23.36 37.06 5.27
C LEU A 470 -23.23 38.32 6.15
N ARG A 471 -21.98 38.72 6.45
CA ARG A 471 -21.41 40.08 6.21
C ARG A 471 -19.99 40.22 6.79
N LEU A 472 -19.02 40.50 5.92
CA LEU A 472 -17.80 41.26 6.21
C LEU A 472 -18.09 42.77 6.00
N PRO A 473 -17.19 43.72 6.32
CA PRO A 473 -16.15 43.77 7.35
C PRO A 473 -16.20 45.10 8.16
N ARG A 474 -15.58 45.17 9.35
CA ARG A 474 -15.16 46.47 9.93
C ARG A 474 -13.79 46.37 10.60
N ARG A 475 -12.88 47.22 10.10
CA ARG A 475 -11.66 47.69 10.77
C ARG A 475 -12.04 48.51 12.00
N ALA A 476 -11.33 48.33 13.11
CA ALA A 476 -11.08 49.40 14.08
C ALA A 476 -9.95 49.04 15.07
N LEU A 477 -8.92 49.89 15.06
CA LEU A 477 -8.14 50.39 16.19
C LEU A 477 -7.40 49.40 17.12
N CYS A 478 -6.07 49.41 17.01
CA CYS A 478 -5.21 49.38 18.19
C CYS A 478 -4.15 50.48 18.10
N VAL A 479 -4.08 51.25 19.19
CA VAL A 479 -3.37 52.51 19.39
C VAL A 479 -1.85 52.27 19.51
N ALA A 480 -1.08 52.94 18.66
CA ALA A 480 0.38 52.96 18.72
C ALA A 480 0.89 54.14 19.58
N ARG A 481 1.70 53.86 20.60
CA ARG A 481 2.47 54.86 21.35
C ARG A 481 3.69 55.32 20.54
N ARG A 482 3.82 56.63 20.34
CA ARG A 482 4.96 57.32 19.72
C ARG A 482 6.19 57.33 20.65
N ARG A 483 7.40 57.18 20.08
CA ARG A 483 8.67 57.73 20.59
C ARG A 483 9.31 58.59 19.47
N PRO A 484 10.09 59.64 19.78
CA PRO A 484 10.50 60.67 18.82
C PRO A 484 11.72 60.25 17.97
N PRO A 485 12.03 60.96 16.87
CA PRO A 485 13.03 60.54 15.90
C PRO A 485 14.43 61.07 16.24
N VAL A 486 15.46 60.28 15.96
CA VAL A 486 16.85 60.74 15.93
C VAL A 486 17.54 60.23 14.66
N GLY A 487 18.05 61.18 13.87
CA GLY A 487 19.33 61.08 13.14
C GLY A 487 19.43 60.15 11.92
N HIS A 488 19.47 60.76 10.73
CA HIS A 488 19.96 60.12 9.51
C HIS A 488 21.48 59.85 9.58
N HIS A 489 21.87 58.59 9.37
CA HIS A 489 23.13 58.25 8.72
C HIS A 489 22.85 57.29 7.56
N ARG A 490 23.35 57.66 6.37
CA ARG A 490 23.34 56.83 5.17
C ARG A 490 24.38 55.72 5.33
N GLU A 491 23.93 54.47 5.47
CA GLU A 491 24.78 53.30 5.28
C GLU A 491 24.45 52.64 3.94
N GLY A 492 25.49 52.25 3.19
CA GLY A 492 25.41 51.62 1.87
C GLY A 492 24.69 50.26 1.88
N PRO A 493 24.54 49.61 0.71
CA PRO A 493 23.76 48.37 0.60
C PRO A 493 24.34 47.30 1.52
N PRO A 494 23.50 46.59 2.30
CA PRO A 494 24.00 45.61 3.25
C PRO A 494 24.67 44.47 2.50
N CYS A 495 25.97 44.27 2.75
CA CYS A 495 26.64 43.02 2.41
C CYS A 495 25.87 41.87 3.07
N MET A 496 25.26 41.01 2.26
CA MET A 496 24.60 39.79 2.74
C MET A 496 25.64 38.88 3.40
N SER A 497 25.81 39.01 4.72
CA SER A 497 26.58 38.05 5.50
C SER A 497 25.79 36.74 5.54
N ILE A 498 26.24 35.75 4.77
CA ILE A 498 25.64 34.42 4.77
C ILE A 498 25.87 33.82 6.15
N ASN A 499 24.80 33.65 6.94
CA ASN A 499 24.91 32.97 8.22
C ASN A 499 25.23 31.48 7.97
N PRO A 500 26.43 31.01 8.34
CA PRO A 500 26.91 29.68 7.94
C PRO A 500 26.06 28.56 8.53
N ARG A 501 25.39 28.78 9.67
CA ARG A 501 24.48 27.79 10.27
C ARG A 501 23.17 27.65 9.47
N VAL A 502 22.66 28.77 8.96
CA VAL A 502 21.42 28.79 8.16
C VAL A 502 21.67 28.22 6.78
N ALA A 503 22.77 28.64 6.14
CA ALA A 503 23.21 28.09 4.85
C ALA A 503 23.43 26.58 4.94
N ASN A 504 24.11 26.09 5.99
CA ASN A 504 24.32 24.67 6.16
C ASN A 504 23.01 23.88 6.36
N ARG A 505 22.07 24.42 7.15
CA ARG A 505 20.75 23.77 7.31
C ARG A 505 19.97 23.71 5.99
N GLN A 506 20.06 24.74 5.16
CA GLN A 506 19.43 24.75 3.84
C GLN A 506 20.11 23.78 2.88
N LEU A 507 21.44 23.68 2.92
CA LEU A 507 22.24 22.72 2.17
C LEU A 507 21.85 21.28 2.54
N HIS A 508 21.82 20.94 3.84
CA HIS A 508 21.38 19.62 4.29
C HIS A 508 19.94 19.31 3.89
N ARG A 509 19.02 20.28 3.94
CA ARG A 509 17.62 20.03 3.56
C ARG A 509 17.46 19.79 2.05
N ARG A 510 18.09 20.61 1.21
CA ARG A 510 17.98 20.51 -0.26
C ARG A 510 18.82 19.36 -0.80
N GLY A 511 20.07 19.26 -0.35
CA GLY A 511 20.99 18.21 -0.74
C GLY A 511 20.47 16.82 -0.36
N ALA A 512 19.99 16.62 0.88
CA ALA A 512 19.47 15.33 1.30
C ALA A 512 18.22 14.91 0.52
N PHE A 513 17.34 15.85 0.15
CA PHE A 513 16.17 15.55 -0.67
C PHE A 513 16.58 15.12 -2.10
N LEU A 514 17.50 15.85 -2.73
CA LEU A 514 17.98 15.56 -4.08
C LEU A 514 18.68 14.20 -4.19
N VAL A 515 19.41 13.80 -3.14
CA VAL A 515 20.19 12.54 -3.16
C VAL A 515 19.52 11.38 -2.46
N ALA A 516 18.33 11.56 -1.86
CA ALA A 516 17.69 10.56 -1.02
C ALA A 516 17.57 9.20 -1.73
N LEU A 517 17.08 9.19 -2.96
CA LEU A 517 16.84 7.97 -3.72
C LEU A 517 18.15 7.33 -4.24
N PRO A 518 19.04 8.04 -4.97
CA PRO A 518 20.32 7.46 -5.40
C PRO A 518 21.17 6.99 -4.21
N PHE A 519 21.20 7.75 -3.12
CA PHE A 519 21.96 7.38 -1.93
C PHE A 519 21.39 6.14 -1.24
N LEU A 520 20.06 5.99 -1.16
CA LEU A 520 19.44 4.78 -0.62
C LEU A 520 19.82 3.54 -1.43
N VAL A 521 19.78 3.64 -2.76
CA VAL A 521 20.22 2.55 -3.65
C VAL A 521 21.67 2.18 -3.37
N VAL A 522 22.58 3.15 -3.31
CA VAL A 522 24.01 2.94 -3.01
C VAL A 522 24.21 2.29 -1.64
N VAL A 523 23.48 2.70 -0.61
CA VAL A 523 23.59 2.14 0.75
C VAL A 523 23.11 0.68 0.79
N VAL A 524 21.93 0.39 0.25
CA VAL A 524 21.35 -0.96 0.27
C VAL A 524 22.22 -1.92 -0.55
N THR A 525 22.59 -1.51 -1.77
CA THR A 525 23.46 -2.32 -2.64
C THR A 525 24.87 -2.46 -2.05
N GLY A 526 25.41 -1.41 -1.43
CA GLY A 526 26.72 -1.45 -0.77
C GLY A 526 26.77 -2.45 0.38
N ILE A 527 25.72 -2.51 1.21
CA ILE A 527 25.59 -3.50 2.28
C ILE A 527 25.56 -4.92 1.71
N LEU A 528 24.78 -5.16 0.65
CA LEU A 528 24.72 -6.47 -0.01
C LEU A 528 26.06 -6.87 -0.64
N LEU A 529 26.76 -5.94 -1.29
CA LEU A 529 28.09 -6.19 -1.88
C LEU A 529 29.14 -6.50 -0.80
N GLN A 530 29.03 -5.88 0.37
CA GLN A 530 29.93 -6.15 1.49
C GLN A 530 29.75 -7.56 2.07
N THR A 531 28.55 -8.14 1.93
CA THR A 531 28.22 -9.49 2.39
C THR A 531 28.26 -10.55 1.27
N LYS A 532 28.79 -10.21 0.09
CA LYS A 532 28.77 -11.09 -1.09
C LYS A 532 29.47 -12.43 -0.90
N LYS A 533 30.48 -12.51 -0.03
CA LYS A 533 31.21 -13.76 0.25
C LYS A 533 30.54 -14.64 1.29
N GLN A 534 29.61 -14.08 2.07
CA GLN A 534 28.95 -14.73 3.20
C GLN A 534 27.62 -15.36 2.77
N PHE A 535 26.97 -14.83 1.73
CA PHE A 535 25.70 -15.33 1.23
C PHE A 535 25.84 -15.87 -0.19
N ALA A 536 25.69 -17.19 -0.33
CA ALA A 536 25.72 -17.90 -1.61
C ALA A 536 24.68 -17.38 -2.63
N TRP A 537 23.57 -16.80 -2.13
CA TRP A 537 22.54 -16.18 -2.97
C TRP A 537 23.06 -14.95 -3.76
N ILE A 538 24.02 -14.21 -3.19
CA ILE A 538 24.60 -13.01 -3.78
C ILE A 538 25.72 -13.39 -4.76
N GLN A 539 26.70 -14.14 -4.27
CA GLN A 539 27.81 -14.65 -5.06
C GLN A 539 28.05 -16.12 -4.69
N PRO A 540 28.10 -17.02 -5.69
CA PRO A 540 28.41 -18.41 -5.44
C PRO A 540 29.76 -18.57 -4.74
N PRO A 541 29.89 -19.51 -3.79
CA PRO A 541 31.18 -19.81 -3.19
C PRO A 541 32.18 -20.27 -4.25
N GLU A 542 33.45 -20.05 -3.99
CA GLU A 542 34.51 -20.43 -4.92
C GLU A 542 35.04 -21.80 -4.54
N GLN A 543 35.05 -22.71 -5.50
CA GLN A 543 35.68 -24.02 -5.34
C GLN A 543 37.20 -23.86 -5.38
N ARG A 544 37.92 -24.85 -4.84
CA ARG A 544 39.39 -24.89 -4.87
C ARG A 544 39.85 -26.26 -5.32
N THR A 545 40.82 -26.27 -6.23
CA THR A 545 41.50 -27.49 -6.65
C THR A 545 43.01 -27.32 -6.50
N ALA A 546 43.77 -28.42 -6.57
CA ALA A 546 45.20 -28.44 -6.32
C ALA A 546 46.05 -27.96 -7.52
N ASN A 547 45.44 -27.81 -8.69
CA ASN A 547 46.15 -27.57 -9.94
C ASN A 547 46.25 -26.06 -10.24
N GLU A 548 47.45 -25.48 -10.12
CA GLU A 548 47.63 -24.03 -10.31
C GLU A 548 47.96 -23.62 -11.75
N VAL A 549 48.25 -24.59 -12.63
CA VAL A 549 48.70 -24.32 -14.01
C VAL A 549 47.53 -24.44 -14.99
N PRO A 550 47.26 -23.41 -15.83
CA PRO A 550 46.29 -23.50 -16.92
C PRO A 550 46.70 -24.56 -17.95
N GLY A 551 46.00 -25.69 -17.97
CA GLY A 551 46.28 -26.81 -18.87
C GLY A 551 45.26 -26.97 -20.00
N ILE A 552 44.14 -26.26 -19.96
CA ILE A 552 42.99 -26.49 -20.85
C ILE A 552 42.97 -25.53 -22.04
N PRO A 553 42.71 -26.02 -23.26
CA PRO A 553 42.51 -25.17 -24.43
C PRO A 553 41.18 -24.41 -24.33
N PHE A 554 41.10 -23.21 -24.92
CA PHE A 554 39.86 -22.42 -24.95
C PHE A 554 38.67 -23.21 -25.55
N ALA A 555 38.91 -24.07 -26.54
CA ALA A 555 37.87 -24.93 -27.11
C ALA A 555 37.20 -25.84 -26.05
N ALA A 556 37.98 -26.40 -25.13
CA ALA A 556 37.46 -27.25 -24.06
C ALA A 556 36.61 -26.46 -23.05
N ILE A 557 36.95 -25.18 -22.82
CA ILE A 557 36.16 -24.28 -21.96
C ILE A 557 34.76 -24.06 -22.54
N LEU A 558 34.68 -23.75 -23.85
CA LEU A 558 33.40 -23.53 -24.52
C LEU A 558 32.58 -24.82 -24.58
N GLU A 559 33.22 -25.96 -24.87
CA GLU A 559 32.55 -27.26 -24.88
C GLU A 559 31.98 -27.64 -23.51
N ALA A 560 32.74 -27.41 -22.43
CA ALA A 560 32.28 -27.62 -21.06
C ALA A 560 31.09 -26.72 -20.71
N ALA A 561 31.11 -25.46 -21.14
CA ALA A 561 29.99 -24.53 -20.92
C ALA A 561 28.73 -24.95 -21.70
N ALA A 562 28.88 -25.34 -22.97
CA ALA A 562 27.78 -25.76 -23.82
C ALA A 562 27.07 -27.04 -23.34
N LYS A 563 27.76 -27.90 -22.58
CA LYS A 563 27.18 -29.09 -21.95
C LYS A 563 26.16 -28.77 -20.84
N HIS A 564 26.08 -27.53 -20.37
CA HIS A 564 25.15 -27.10 -19.33
C HIS A 564 24.09 -26.13 -19.88
N PRO A 565 22.88 -26.63 -20.25
CA PRO A 565 21.83 -25.81 -20.89
C PRO A 565 21.41 -24.61 -20.05
N GLN A 566 21.49 -24.72 -18.72
CA GLN A 566 21.15 -23.66 -17.78
C GLN A 566 22.04 -22.41 -17.95
N THR A 567 23.27 -22.58 -18.43
CA THR A 567 24.17 -21.44 -18.69
C THR A 567 23.82 -20.70 -19.96
N GLY A 568 23.05 -21.28 -20.88
CA GLY A 568 22.69 -20.66 -22.17
C GLY A 568 23.88 -20.30 -23.07
N ILE A 569 25.08 -20.85 -22.81
CA ILE A 569 26.30 -20.58 -23.59
C ILE A 569 26.39 -21.60 -24.71
N THR A 570 26.37 -21.15 -25.95
CA THR A 570 26.56 -21.99 -27.15
C THR A 570 27.72 -21.53 -28.01
N ALA A 571 28.05 -20.25 -27.94
CA ALA A 571 29.16 -19.63 -28.65
C ALA A 571 29.92 -18.64 -27.75
N TRP A 572 31.13 -18.25 -28.18
CA TRP A 572 31.93 -17.22 -27.50
C TRP A 572 31.21 -15.88 -27.31
N SER A 573 30.26 -15.56 -28.19
CA SER A 573 29.43 -14.36 -28.09
C SER A 573 28.53 -14.31 -26.86
N ASP A 574 28.26 -15.47 -26.24
CA ASP A 574 27.34 -15.60 -25.10
C ASP A 574 28.07 -15.41 -23.76
N ILE A 575 29.41 -15.46 -23.80
CA ILE A 575 30.30 -15.27 -22.65
C ILE A 575 30.56 -13.76 -22.48
N ASP A 576 30.33 -13.26 -21.27
CA ASP A 576 30.63 -11.88 -20.89
C ASP A 576 32.13 -11.74 -20.56
N ARG A 577 32.66 -12.62 -19.70
CA ARG A 577 34.09 -12.67 -19.38
C ARG A 577 34.57 -14.03 -18.87
N LEU A 578 35.88 -14.22 -18.91
CA LEU A 578 36.60 -15.36 -18.33
C LEU A 578 37.53 -14.88 -17.20
N ASP A 579 37.32 -15.37 -15.98
CA ASP A 579 38.19 -15.07 -14.84
C ASP A 579 39.07 -16.30 -14.52
N VAL A 580 40.34 -16.29 -14.92
CA VAL A 580 41.32 -17.34 -14.59
C VAL A 580 41.89 -17.10 -13.19
N ARG A 581 41.82 -18.09 -12.30
CA ARG A 581 42.29 -17.99 -10.91
C ARG A 581 43.29 -19.10 -10.56
N PRO A 582 44.57 -18.95 -10.95
CA PRO A 582 45.62 -19.95 -10.71
C PRO A 582 45.73 -20.37 -9.24
N ALA A 583 45.75 -19.42 -8.32
CA ALA A 583 45.85 -19.66 -6.88
C ALA A 583 44.66 -20.43 -6.26
N LYS A 584 43.62 -20.72 -7.04
CA LYS A 584 42.46 -21.54 -6.62
C LYS A 584 42.26 -22.76 -7.51
N GLY A 585 43.06 -22.89 -8.57
CA GLY A 585 42.93 -23.94 -9.58
C GLY A 585 41.64 -23.90 -10.38
N ILE A 586 41.00 -22.73 -10.51
CA ILE A 586 39.72 -22.62 -11.23
C ILE A 586 39.72 -21.58 -12.34
N ILE A 587 38.88 -21.80 -13.36
CA ILE A 587 38.46 -20.80 -14.34
C ILE A 587 36.97 -20.54 -14.15
N LYS A 588 36.58 -19.27 -14.10
CA LYS A 588 35.16 -18.89 -14.09
C LYS A 588 34.74 -18.44 -15.48
N VAL A 589 33.74 -19.09 -16.04
CA VAL A 589 33.04 -18.65 -17.25
C VAL A 589 31.77 -17.94 -16.83
N ILE A 590 31.65 -16.67 -17.18
CA ILE A 590 30.49 -15.85 -16.82
C ILE A 590 29.73 -15.53 -18.10
N GLY A 591 28.49 -16.01 -18.19
CA GLY A 591 27.61 -15.72 -19.32
C GLY A 591 26.96 -14.33 -19.22
N LYS A 592 26.56 -13.77 -20.36
CA LYS A 592 25.78 -12.50 -20.42
C LYS A 592 24.44 -12.58 -19.68
N ASN A 593 23.91 -13.80 -19.51
CA ASN A 593 22.72 -14.10 -18.73
C ASN A 593 22.99 -14.29 -17.22
N ARG A 594 24.20 -13.94 -16.74
CA ARG A 594 24.60 -13.95 -15.32
C ARG A 594 24.74 -15.33 -14.68
N TRP A 595 24.78 -16.39 -15.47
CA TRP A 595 25.21 -17.71 -15.00
C TRP A 595 26.73 -17.78 -14.91
N GLU A 596 27.24 -18.22 -13.76
CA GLU A 596 28.66 -18.49 -13.52
C GLU A 596 28.88 -20.01 -13.52
N LEU A 597 29.86 -20.43 -14.32
CA LEU A 597 30.38 -21.78 -14.37
C LEU A 597 31.81 -21.77 -13.85
N GLN A 598 32.11 -22.58 -12.85
CA GLN A 598 33.48 -22.77 -12.35
C GLN A 598 34.02 -24.10 -12.88
N LEU A 599 35.12 -24.04 -13.60
CA LEU A 599 35.82 -25.18 -14.18
C LEU A 599 37.16 -25.42 -13.46
N ASP A 600 37.59 -26.67 -13.37
CA ASP A 600 38.95 -26.99 -12.97
C ASP A 600 39.95 -26.56 -14.05
N LEU A 601 41.03 -25.92 -13.62
CA LEU A 601 42.02 -25.24 -14.45
C LEU A 601 42.87 -26.20 -15.33
N ALA A 602 42.94 -27.49 -14.97
CA ALA A 602 43.73 -28.49 -15.69
C ALA A 602 42.88 -29.50 -16.47
N THR A 603 41.70 -29.84 -15.98
CA THR A 603 40.86 -30.94 -16.52
C THR A 603 39.63 -30.47 -17.29
N ALA A 604 39.24 -29.19 -17.15
CA ALA A 604 37.97 -28.64 -17.65
C ALA A 604 36.72 -29.29 -17.03
N GLU A 605 36.87 -30.02 -15.91
CA GLU A 605 35.74 -30.56 -15.16
C GLU A 605 34.92 -29.43 -14.52
N VAL A 606 33.60 -29.57 -14.56
CA VAL A 606 32.67 -28.58 -14.03
C VAL A 606 32.52 -28.75 -12.53
N LEU A 607 33.05 -27.80 -11.77
CA LEU A 607 33.02 -27.81 -10.31
C LEU A 607 31.71 -27.24 -9.76
N GLN A 608 31.18 -26.19 -10.40
CA GLN A 608 29.96 -25.53 -9.95
C GLN A 608 29.28 -24.75 -11.08
N VAL A 609 27.95 -24.84 -11.13
CA VAL A 609 27.08 -24.02 -11.99
C VAL A 609 26.13 -23.25 -11.07
N ALA A 610 26.14 -21.92 -11.11
CA ALA A 610 25.26 -21.13 -10.26
C ALA A 610 24.95 -19.75 -10.85
N TYR A 611 23.77 -19.24 -10.52
CA TYR A 611 23.36 -17.88 -10.90
C TYR A 611 24.01 -16.84 -9.99
N ARG A 612 24.66 -15.84 -10.59
CA ARG A 612 25.41 -14.80 -9.87
C ARG A 612 24.67 -13.47 -9.89
N ARG A 613 24.37 -12.94 -8.70
CA ARG A 613 23.63 -11.68 -8.53
C ARG A 613 24.55 -10.48 -8.26
N SER A 614 25.82 -10.71 -7.92
CA SER A 614 26.74 -9.63 -7.57
C SER A 614 26.91 -8.59 -8.67
N ASP A 615 27.00 -9.00 -9.95
CA ASP A 615 27.20 -8.07 -11.07
C ASP A 615 25.95 -7.21 -11.31
N LEU A 616 24.75 -7.77 -11.08
CA LEU A 616 23.51 -6.99 -11.05
C LEU A 616 23.55 -5.94 -9.93
N ILE A 617 23.90 -6.37 -8.71
CA ILE A 617 23.95 -5.46 -7.55
C ILE A 617 25.01 -4.38 -7.76
N GLU A 618 26.13 -4.70 -8.39
CA GLU A 618 27.19 -3.75 -8.77
C GLU A 618 26.70 -2.72 -9.78
N SER A 619 26.00 -3.16 -10.84
CA SER A 619 25.39 -2.25 -11.82
C SER A 619 24.27 -1.37 -11.22
N LEU A 620 23.57 -1.86 -10.19
CA LEU A 620 22.59 -1.06 -9.45
C LEU A 620 23.28 -0.06 -8.52
N HIS A 621 24.42 -0.46 -7.93
CA HIS A 621 25.22 0.35 -7.00
C HIS A 621 25.86 1.55 -7.69
N ASP A 622 26.46 1.36 -8.86
CA ASP A 622 27.10 2.43 -9.61
C ASP A 622 26.14 3.18 -10.56
N GLY A 623 24.91 2.68 -10.68
CA GLY A 623 23.84 3.25 -11.47
C GLY A 623 23.84 2.86 -12.95
N SER A 624 24.80 2.04 -13.42
CA SER A 624 24.88 1.62 -14.82
C SER A 624 23.70 0.74 -15.25
N TRP A 625 23.00 0.11 -14.29
CA TRP A 625 21.79 -0.66 -14.54
C TRP A 625 20.66 0.19 -15.11
N PHE A 626 20.53 1.44 -14.65
CA PHE A 626 19.45 2.33 -15.10
C PHE A 626 19.73 2.91 -16.49
N HIS A 627 20.97 3.39 -16.71
CA HIS A 627 21.43 3.93 -17.97
C HIS A 627 22.96 4.09 -17.92
N PRO A 628 23.72 3.92 -19.03
CA PRO A 628 25.17 4.15 -19.04
C PRO A 628 25.58 5.53 -18.52
N ASN A 629 24.78 6.56 -18.86
CA ASN A 629 24.98 7.93 -18.40
C ASN A 629 24.52 8.19 -16.95
N ALA A 630 23.66 7.35 -16.35
CA ALA A 630 23.16 7.58 -14.99
C ALA A 630 24.30 7.52 -13.95
N LYS A 631 25.30 6.68 -14.19
CA LYS A 631 26.53 6.63 -13.40
C LYS A 631 27.20 7.99 -13.26
N LEU A 632 27.35 8.71 -14.38
CA LEU A 632 28.05 10.00 -14.45
C LEU A 632 27.17 11.19 -14.07
N PHE A 633 25.88 11.20 -14.45
CA PHE A 633 25.03 12.38 -14.29
C PHE A 633 24.09 12.33 -13.08
N LEU A 634 23.88 11.17 -12.48
CA LEU A 634 23.01 11.01 -11.31
C LEU A 634 23.78 10.52 -10.09
N PHE A 635 24.45 9.37 -10.19
CA PHE A 635 25.11 8.73 -9.04
C PHE A 635 26.39 9.45 -8.61
N LEU A 636 27.23 9.89 -9.56
CA LEU A 636 28.43 10.66 -9.25
C LEU A 636 28.10 12.01 -8.58
N PRO A 637 27.21 12.87 -9.11
CA PRO A 637 26.80 14.11 -8.43
C PRO A 637 26.16 13.84 -7.07
N ALA A 638 25.35 12.78 -6.95
CA ALA A 638 24.78 12.38 -5.66
C ALA A 638 25.88 12.02 -4.64
N GLY A 639 26.90 11.28 -5.04
CA GLY A 639 28.07 10.97 -4.21
C GLY A 639 28.80 12.24 -3.74
N VAL A 640 29.01 13.21 -4.63
CA VAL A 640 29.64 14.50 -4.30
C VAL A 640 28.79 15.28 -3.29
N ILE A 641 27.47 15.35 -3.50
CA ILE A 641 26.56 16.03 -2.57
C ILE A 641 26.57 15.33 -1.20
N VAL A 642 26.50 14.01 -1.16
CA VAL A 642 26.57 13.22 0.09
C VAL A 642 27.88 13.46 0.82
N LEU A 643 29.01 13.48 0.11
CA LEU A 643 30.31 13.82 0.69
C LEU A 643 30.29 15.24 1.28
N GLY A 644 29.72 16.20 0.57
CA GLY A 644 29.51 17.57 1.06
C GLY A 644 28.69 17.60 2.34
N LEU A 645 27.56 16.89 2.37
CA LEU A 645 26.71 16.76 3.57
C LEU A 645 27.43 16.09 4.73
N TRP A 646 28.26 15.09 4.45
CA TRP A 646 29.06 14.41 5.47
C TRP A 646 30.09 15.35 6.08
N LEU A 647 30.87 16.06 5.25
CA LEU A 647 31.87 17.04 5.69
C LEU A 647 31.24 18.17 6.51
N THR A 648 30.11 18.72 6.06
CA THR A 648 29.39 19.78 6.78
C THR A 648 28.73 19.27 8.07
N GLY A 649 28.34 17.99 8.10
CA GLY A 649 27.87 17.30 9.30
C GLY A 649 28.97 17.13 10.35
N VAL A 650 30.15 16.65 9.93
CA VAL A 650 31.33 16.50 10.81
C VAL A 650 31.78 17.85 11.36
N TYR A 651 31.81 18.89 10.53
CA TYR A 651 32.12 20.25 10.97
C TYR A 651 31.16 20.72 12.08
N LEU A 652 29.86 20.51 11.93
CA LEU A 652 28.87 20.85 12.97
C LEU A 652 28.99 20.00 14.23
N TRP A 653 29.54 18.80 14.15
CA TRP A 653 29.79 17.98 15.32
C TRP A 653 30.97 18.50 16.16
N TRP A 654 32.03 18.99 15.50
CA TRP A 654 33.23 19.50 16.17
C TRP A 654 33.08 20.93 16.74
N VAL A 655 32.33 21.81 16.08
CA VAL A 655 32.15 23.21 16.52
C VAL A 655 31.64 23.33 17.97
N PRO A 656 30.61 22.58 18.41
CA PRO A 656 30.13 22.61 19.80
C PRO A 656 31.17 22.09 20.80
N ILE A 657 31.97 21.08 20.42
CA ILE A 657 33.00 20.49 21.29
C ILE A 657 34.10 21.52 21.54
N GLY A 658 34.58 22.19 20.49
CA GLY A 658 35.56 23.27 20.61
C GLY A 658 35.04 24.46 21.42
N ALA A 659 33.77 24.85 21.23
CA ALA A 659 33.15 25.92 22.01
C ALA A 659 32.99 25.55 23.51
N ARG A 660 32.66 24.29 23.82
CA ARG A 660 32.60 23.79 25.21
C ARG A 660 33.97 23.74 25.86
N ARG A 661 35.02 23.34 25.13
CA ARG A 661 36.41 23.35 25.63
C ARG A 661 36.90 24.76 25.93
N ARG A 662 36.62 25.74 25.06
CA ARG A 662 36.94 27.16 25.34
C ARG A 662 36.18 27.71 26.55
N LYS A 663 34.90 27.38 26.69
CA LYS A 663 34.12 27.78 27.88
C LYS A 663 34.63 27.16 29.18
N ARG A 664 35.20 25.94 29.13
CA ARG A 664 35.84 25.27 30.28
C ARG A 664 37.28 25.71 30.55
N ALA A 665 37.90 26.47 29.65
CA ALA A 665 39.23 27.04 29.84
C ALA A 665 39.17 28.50 30.34
N VAL A 666 37.98 29.12 30.24
CA VAL A 666 37.68 30.48 30.71
C VAL A 666 36.90 30.47 32.03
N ALA A 667 36.36 29.32 32.42
CA ALA A 667 35.81 29.01 33.74
C ALA A 667 36.81 28.13 34.48
#